data_AF-A0A2S9JW76-F1
#
_entry.id   AF-A0A2S9JW76-F1
#
_cell.length_a   1.000
_cell.length_b   1.000
_cell.length_c   1.000
_cell.angle_alpha   90.00
_cell.angle_beta   90.00
_cell.angle_gamma   90.00
#
_symmetry.space_group_name_H-M   'P 1'
#
loop_
_entity.id
_entity.type
_entity.pdbx_description
1 polymer ?
#
loop_
_entity_poly.entity_id
_entity_poly.type
_entity_poly.pdbx_seq_one_letter_code
_entity_poly.pdbx_strand_id
1 'polypeptide(L)'
;MKMQTVLVRFILFLGAFSLGNNITKAQGGDQILDGIGETDMVARYLFDGDIRDWSRNNLHAKFHGKEIEFVKDDRFGKVLSLPGDNAHFITLPVETLIDLESLSISGWVYLRSDQRGQHFFDFGQDANKHFFVAPVGTHTHDGFQASVTANKSDKKGIVSASIPTNKWTHLAVVIDIPSKSMSTYVDGKPTGETKDISSELADVFSTQSIEKNQLYIGKSWQSDAPYLNALLHDFRIYRVPLSRNQVAGIYNNSWGVAVDVSVNVKEAKDDLPQFTLTHAQLYNAYLIDVADIEVETELGHLPRLPAYVKGVYRDEMAGPKVRVLWPSPIDNSAVLSAGRYSITGRVPGTDLKPKAIVIIKGDGQTTTPNSTLTTFSLDQISLETDTHDDETKFMENRDKFITTLAKTDPNSFLYMFRNAFGQEQPEGAKPLGVWDSQDTKLRGHATGHYLTAIAQAYASTGYDNELQDSFAEKMTYMVNILYDLAQLSGKPKTPGSAYVSDPTAVPHGPDKSDYDSDLSEKGIRTDYWNWGEGFISAYPPDQFIMLEKGATYGGQLNQVWAPYYTLHKILAGLIDIYEVSGNQKALDVAVGMSDWVYARLAQLPSDTLIKVWNTYIAGEFGGMNETMAHLYRITGESNYLKAAQLFDNIDMFFGDADRTHGLAKNVDTFRGLHANQHIPQIVGSIEMYHVSNLPEYYKVADNFWYKAVHDYMYSIGGVAGARTPANAECFISQPATLYENGFSAGGQNETCATYNMLKLTSNLFLFDQRAELMDYYERGLYNHILASVAEDSPANTYHVPLRPGSSKQFSNPNMTGFTCCNGTAIESSTKLQNSIYFKSKDDQALYVNLYVPSTLNWTERQVTVEQATSFPKEDHTRLTIKGSGKFDLNVRVPGWATKGFFVMINGKEQKLVSTPGSYLKISREWKDGDIIELKMPFQFHLDPVMDQQNLASLFYGPILLAAQESEARKEWRKVILDANDISKSIKGNPKKLHFTIGDAVFKPFYDTYGRHSVYLDVTLK
;
A
#
# COMPACT_ATOMS: atom_id res chain seq x y z
N MET A 1 14.36 -16.58 60.14
CA MET A 1 14.32 -17.44 58.92
C MET A 1 12.91 -17.62 58.33
N LYS A 2 12.00 -16.63 58.43
CA LYS A 2 10.67 -16.62 57.76
C LYS A 2 10.30 -15.26 57.10
N MET A 3 11.20 -14.27 57.12
CA MET A 3 10.97 -12.94 56.52
C MET A 3 11.70 -12.70 55.19
N GLN A 4 12.67 -13.55 54.81
CA GLN A 4 13.38 -13.40 53.53
C GLN A 4 12.71 -14.15 52.36
N THR A 5 11.86 -15.14 52.63
CA THR A 5 11.16 -15.91 51.59
C THR A 5 9.91 -15.20 51.03
N VAL A 6 9.38 -14.21 51.75
CA VAL A 6 8.22 -13.41 51.31
C VAL A 6 8.67 -12.23 50.44
N LEU A 7 9.84 -11.63 50.72
CA LEU A 7 10.37 -10.50 49.94
C LEU A 7 10.88 -10.94 48.55
N VAL A 8 11.48 -12.13 48.44
CA VAL A 8 11.93 -12.70 47.16
C VAL A 8 10.75 -13.14 46.28
N ARG A 9 9.62 -13.56 46.88
CA ARG A 9 8.40 -13.86 46.13
C ARG A 9 7.61 -12.62 45.71
N PHE A 10 7.73 -11.51 46.44
CA PHE A 10 7.09 -10.24 46.05
C PHE A 10 7.85 -9.53 44.91
N ILE A 11 9.18 -9.65 44.86
CA ILE A 11 10.01 -9.08 43.77
C ILE A 11 9.94 -9.94 42.50
N LEU A 12 9.75 -11.26 42.60
CA LEU A 12 9.55 -12.15 41.44
C LEU A 12 8.12 -12.14 40.87
N PHE A 13 7.13 -11.61 41.59
CA PHE A 13 5.75 -11.49 41.08
C PHE A 13 5.46 -10.15 40.38
N LEU A 14 6.26 -9.10 40.65
CA LEU A 14 6.15 -7.79 39.98
C LEU A 14 6.91 -7.72 38.65
N GLY A 15 7.77 -8.70 38.33
CA GLY A 15 8.49 -8.80 37.06
C GLY A 15 7.77 -9.56 35.93
N ALA A 16 6.54 -10.06 36.15
CA ALA A 16 5.85 -10.94 35.20
C ALA A 16 4.49 -10.42 34.71
N PHE A 17 4.07 -9.20 35.09
CA PHE A 17 2.79 -8.62 34.66
C PHE A 17 2.84 -7.10 34.46
N SER A 18 3.95 -6.56 33.94
CA SER A 18 3.90 -5.27 33.25
C SER A 18 3.43 -5.52 31.81
N LEU A 19 2.13 -5.77 31.64
CA LEU A 19 1.44 -5.32 30.44
C LEU A 19 1.55 -3.80 30.48
N GLY A 20 2.65 -3.27 29.95
CA GLY A 20 2.78 -1.84 29.73
C GLY A 20 1.60 -1.44 28.85
N ASN A 21 0.78 -0.51 29.35
CA ASN A 21 -0.09 0.28 28.49
C ASN A 21 0.85 1.04 27.55
N ASN A 22 1.18 0.40 26.42
CA ASN A 22 2.01 0.98 25.38
C ASN A 22 1.16 2.03 24.69
N ILE A 23 1.37 3.29 25.07
CA ILE A 23 0.90 4.43 24.30
C ILE A 23 1.80 4.49 23.06
N THR A 24 1.41 3.78 22.01
CA THR A 24 1.91 4.07 20.67
C THR A 24 1.42 5.48 20.34
N LYS A 25 2.34 6.44 20.26
CA LYS A 25 2.01 7.77 19.75
C LYS A 25 1.62 7.59 18.28
N ALA A 26 0.36 7.92 17.95
CA ALA A 26 -0.03 8.06 16.56
C ALA A 26 0.92 9.03 15.88
N GLN A 27 1.42 8.63 14.70
CA GLN A 27 2.20 9.52 13.86
C GLN A 27 1.26 10.67 13.42
N GLY A 28 1.60 11.91 13.79
CA GLY A 28 0.71 13.07 13.67
C GLY A 28 0.72 13.72 12.29
N GLY A 29 -0.37 14.40 11.92
CA GLY A 29 -0.52 15.14 10.66
C GLY A 29 -1.99 15.15 10.19
N ASP A 30 -2.32 15.94 9.17
CA ASP A 30 -3.70 16.07 8.68
C ASP A 30 -4.24 14.81 7.97
N GLN A 31 -3.48 13.72 7.90
CA GLN A 31 -3.92 12.45 7.29
C GLN A 31 -4.97 11.74 8.15
N ILE A 32 -4.96 12.00 9.46
CA ILE A 32 -5.88 11.40 10.41
C ILE A 32 -6.78 12.52 10.92
N LEU A 33 -7.80 12.87 10.13
CA LEU A 33 -8.82 13.84 10.54
C LEU A 33 -9.81 13.14 11.47
N ASP A 34 -9.86 13.60 12.73
CA ASP A 34 -10.78 13.08 13.75
C ASP A 34 -10.62 11.58 14.09
N GLY A 35 -9.40 11.04 13.90
CA GLY A 35 -9.13 9.61 14.13
C GLY A 35 -9.59 8.70 12.99
N ILE A 36 -9.82 9.26 11.80
CA ILE A 36 -10.24 8.55 10.59
C ILE A 36 -9.16 8.79 9.52
N GLY A 37 -8.72 7.73 8.85
CA GLY A 37 -7.68 7.83 7.82
C GLY A 37 -8.15 8.62 6.60
N GLU A 38 -7.23 9.32 5.93
CA GLU A 38 -7.55 10.10 4.72
C GLU A 38 -8.12 9.22 3.61
N THR A 39 -7.66 7.97 3.48
CA THR A 39 -8.17 7.02 2.49
C THR A 39 -9.63 6.59 2.76
N ASP A 40 -10.10 6.70 4.00
CA ASP A 40 -11.51 6.49 4.36
C ASP A 40 -12.40 7.67 3.94
N MET A 41 -11.82 8.85 3.75
CA MET A 41 -12.51 10.07 3.35
C MET A 41 -12.62 10.14 1.82
N VAL A 42 -13.85 10.31 1.33
CA VAL A 42 -14.11 10.51 -0.09
C VAL A 42 -14.00 11.98 -0.44
N ALA A 43 -14.76 12.83 0.24
CA ALA A 43 -14.83 14.26 -0.04
C ALA A 43 -15.14 15.04 1.24
N ARG A 44 -14.61 16.27 1.33
CA ARG A 44 -14.85 17.20 2.44
C ARG A 44 -15.00 18.61 1.91
N TYR A 45 -16.14 19.24 2.17
CA TYR A 45 -16.43 20.61 1.79
C TYR A 45 -16.58 21.46 3.05
N LEU A 46 -15.57 22.27 3.37
CA LEU A 46 -15.60 23.15 4.55
C LEU A 46 -16.67 24.23 4.42
N PHE A 47 -16.92 24.70 3.19
CA PHE A 47 -17.78 25.86 2.90
C PHE A 47 -17.32 27.16 3.56
N ASP A 48 -16.00 27.35 3.67
CA ASP A 48 -15.36 28.56 4.20
C ASP A 48 -14.89 29.48 3.05
N GLY A 49 -15.85 30.05 2.32
CA GLY A 49 -15.57 30.98 1.21
C GLY A 49 -15.36 30.34 -0.16
N ASP A 50 -15.37 29.01 -0.26
CA ASP A 50 -15.45 28.27 -1.52
C ASP A 50 -16.21 26.94 -1.37
N ILE A 51 -16.37 26.21 -2.47
CA ILE A 51 -17.02 24.89 -2.55
C ILE A 51 -16.04 23.79 -2.99
N ARG A 52 -14.74 24.00 -2.73
CA ARG A 52 -13.71 23.03 -3.08
C ARG A 52 -13.76 21.83 -2.15
N ASP A 53 -13.37 20.70 -2.71
CA ASP A 53 -13.14 19.48 -1.97
C ASP A 53 -11.74 19.51 -1.34
N TRP A 54 -11.70 19.36 -0.02
CA TRP A 54 -10.51 19.38 0.83
C TRP A 54 -9.96 17.99 1.15
N SER A 55 -10.62 16.89 0.71
CA SER A 55 -10.10 15.52 0.89
C SER A 55 -8.92 15.20 -0.03
N ARG A 56 -8.50 16.15 -0.88
CA ARG A 56 -7.42 16.03 -1.88
C ARG A 56 -7.72 15.04 -3.01
N ASN A 57 -8.95 14.52 -3.07
CA ASN A 57 -9.45 13.74 -4.22
C ASN A 57 -9.95 14.64 -5.37
N ASN A 58 -9.97 15.96 -5.16
CA ASN A 58 -10.31 16.97 -6.15
C ASN A 58 -11.76 16.83 -6.69
N LEU A 59 -12.68 16.36 -5.85
CA LEU A 59 -14.09 16.19 -6.18
C LEU A 59 -14.86 17.50 -5.96
N HIS A 60 -14.39 18.60 -6.54
CA HIS A 60 -14.96 19.94 -6.32
C HIS A 60 -16.44 20.04 -6.69
N ALA A 61 -17.23 20.67 -5.82
CA ALA A 61 -18.65 20.80 -6.04
C ALA A 61 -18.98 21.89 -7.07
N LYS A 62 -20.18 21.83 -7.65
CA LYS A 62 -20.73 22.87 -8.53
C LYS A 62 -21.93 23.53 -7.87
N PHE A 63 -21.96 24.86 -7.91
CA PHE A 63 -23.09 25.64 -7.42
C PHE A 63 -24.09 25.92 -8.55
N HIS A 64 -25.37 25.88 -8.20
CA HIS A 64 -26.48 26.26 -9.07
C HIS A 64 -27.21 27.42 -8.41
N GLY A 65 -27.49 28.46 -9.18
CA GLY A 65 -28.04 29.73 -8.66
C GLY A 65 -27.46 30.93 -9.40
N LYS A 66 -27.88 32.14 -9.01
CA LYS A 66 -27.32 33.37 -9.62
C LYS A 66 -25.92 33.65 -9.12
N GLU A 67 -25.74 33.66 -7.80
CA GLU A 67 -24.48 33.92 -7.13
C GLU A 67 -24.38 33.07 -5.87
N ILE A 68 -23.17 32.60 -5.56
CA ILE A 68 -22.91 31.87 -4.32
C ILE A 68 -22.73 32.85 -3.17
N GLU A 69 -23.49 32.66 -2.09
CA GLU A 69 -23.45 33.53 -0.92
C GLU A 69 -22.74 32.81 0.25
N PHE A 70 -21.67 33.44 0.75
CA PHE A 70 -21.04 33.07 2.01
C PHE A 70 -21.30 34.15 3.05
N VAL A 71 -21.87 33.78 4.19
CA VAL A 71 -22.18 34.71 5.28
C VAL A 71 -21.19 34.52 6.42
N LYS A 72 -20.90 35.60 7.13
CA LYS A 72 -20.09 35.53 8.35
C LYS A 72 -20.91 34.86 9.45
N ASP A 73 -20.31 33.89 10.11
CA ASP A 73 -20.86 33.17 11.25
C ASP A 73 -19.87 33.26 12.43
N ASP A 74 -20.39 33.51 13.62
CA ASP A 74 -19.57 33.72 14.82
C ASP A 74 -18.83 32.46 15.26
N ARG A 75 -19.33 31.27 14.87
CA ARG A 75 -18.75 29.98 15.24
C ARG A 75 -17.78 29.46 14.19
N PHE A 76 -18.16 29.53 12.92
CA PHE A 76 -17.44 28.86 11.82
C PHE A 76 -16.73 29.82 10.87
N GLY A 77 -16.74 31.13 11.14
CA GLY A 77 -16.07 32.12 10.29
C GLY A 77 -16.91 32.46 9.07
N LYS A 78 -16.75 31.77 7.95
CA LYS A 78 -17.66 31.87 6.80
C LYS A 78 -18.36 30.53 6.57
N VAL A 79 -19.63 30.62 6.19
CA VAL A 79 -20.48 29.45 5.91
C VAL A 79 -21.31 29.70 4.66
N LEU A 80 -21.67 28.63 3.97
CA LEU A 80 -22.52 28.72 2.79
C LEU A 80 -23.97 29.02 3.18
N SER A 81 -24.61 29.99 2.52
CA SER A 81 -26.03 30.32 2.68
C SER A 81 -26.84 29.73 1.52
N LEU A 82 -27.84 28.90 1.82
CA LEU A 82 -28.87 28.48 0.88
C LEU A 82 -30.20 29.14 1.27
N PRO A 83 -30.76 30.05 0.45
CA PRO A 83 -31.94 30.85 0.80
C PRO A 83 -33.26 30.06 0.78
N GLY A 84 -33.27 28.84 0.24
CA GLY A 84 -34.48 28.02 0.07
C GLY A 84 -35.39 28.48 -1.07
N ASP A 85 -34.89 29.32 -1.99
CA ASP A 85 -35.57 29.58 -3.25
C ASP A 85 -35.38 28.39 -4.22
N ASN A 86 -36.18 28.35 -5.28
CA ASN A 86 -36.18 27.24 -6.25
C ASN A 86 -35.01 27.27 -7.25
N ALA A 87 -33.90 27.93 -6.91
CA ALA A 87 -32.75 28.10 -7.80
C ALA A 87 -31.40 27.73 -7.15
N HIS A 88 -31.25 27.86 -5.82
CA HIS A 88 -29.96 27.73 -5.15
C HIS A 88 -29.72 26.35 -4.52
N PHE A 89 -28.74 25.60 -5.02
CA PHE A 89 -28.31 24.30 -4.50
C PHE A 89 -26.91 23.92 -4.99
N ILE A 90 -26.35 22.83 -4.46
CA ILE A 90 -25.05 22.29 -4.88
C ILE A 90 -25.21 20.90 -5.50
N THR A 91 -24.38 20.60 -6.50
CA THR A 91 -24.15 19.23 -7.01
C THR A 91 -22.71 18.81 -6.79
N LEU A 92 -22.49 17.58 -6.33
CA LEU A 92 -21.16 16.97 -6.26
C LEU A 92 -20.85 16.20 -7.56
N PRO A 93 -19.56 16.00 -7.91
CA PRO A 93 -19.18 15.13 -9.03
C PRO A 93 -19.68 13.70 -8.82
N VAL A 94 -20.13 13.03 -9.88
CA VAL A 94 -20.72 11.68 -9.79
C VAL A 94 -19.70 10.63 -9.31
N GLU A 95 -18.43 10.91 -9.52
CA GLU A 95 -17.27 10.12 -9.10
C GLU A 95 -17.18 9.96 -7.58
N THR A 96 -17.85 10.84 -6.83
CA THR A 96 -17.86 10.83 -5.35
C THR A 96 -18.38 9.51 -4.78
N LEU A 97 -19.37 8.85 -5.39
CA LEU A 97 -19.99 7.65 -4.82
C LEU A 97 -19.76 6.38 -5.64
N ILE A 98 -18.68 6.33 -6.43
CA ILE A 98 -18.34 5.15 -7.22
C ILE A 98 -17.70 4.06 -6.35
N ASP A 99 -18.13 2.82 -6.55
CA ASP A 99 -17.58 1.59 -5.97
C ASP A 99 -17.51 1.56 -4.44
N LEU A 100 -18.44 2.24 -3.76
CA LEU A 100 -18.52 2.24 -2.30
C LEU A 100 -19.22 0.97 -1.77
N GLU A 101 -18.61 0.31 -0.79
CA GLU A 101 -19.25 -0.78 -0.06
C GLU A 101 -20.15 -0.25 1.05
N SER A 102 -19.73 0.78 1.77
CA SER A 102 -20.48 1.41 2.85
C SER A 102 -20.28 2.92 2.78
N LEU A 103 -21.15 3.66 3.45
CA LEU A 103 -21.23 5.10 3.27
C LEU A 103 -21.56 5.79 4.58
N SER A 104 -20.76 6.77 4.96
CA SER A 104 -21.13 7.72 6.02
C SER A 104 -21.12 9.14 5.48
N ILE A 105 -22.16 9.91 5.80
CA ILE A 105 -22.26 11.33 5.45
C ILE A 105 -22.50 12.11 6.72
N SER A 106 -21.77 13.20 6.90
CA SER A 106 -21.94 14.12 8.03
C SER A 106 -21.82 15.58 7.62
N GLY A 107 -22.43 16.48 8.37
CA GLY A 107 -22.22 17.91 8.18
C GLY A 107 -22.99 18.77 9.16
N TRP A 108 -22.61 20.04 9.22
CA TRP A 108 -23.30 21.04 10.04
C TRP A 108 -24.38 21.75 9.23
N VAL A 109 -25.56 21.87 9.85
CA VAL A 109 -26.69 22.61 9.29
C VAL A 109 -27.25 23.58 10.33
N TYR A 110 -27.45 24.82 9.93
CA TYR A 110 -28.24 25.81 10.66
C TYR A 110 -29.55 26.00 9.91
N LEU A 111 -30.60 25.32 10.35
CA LEU A 111 -31.89 25.32 9.67
C LEU A 111 -32.66 26.62 9.96
N ARG A 112 -33.07 27.38 8.92
CA ARG A 112 -33.80 28.66 9.08
C ARG A 112 -35.32 28.51 8.95
N SER A 113 -35.81 27.37 8.45
CA SER A 113 -37.22 27.10 8.22
C SER A 113 -37.59 25.69 8.67
N ASP A 114 -38.72 25.53 9.36
CA ASP A 114 -39.29 24.23 9.76
C ASP A 114 -40.20 23.62 8.67
N GLN A 115 -40.20 24.18 7.46
CA GLN A 115 -40.97 23.67 6.33
C GLN A 115 -40.58 22.21 6.01
N ARG A 116 -41.58 21.33 5.92
CA ARG A 116 -41.40 19.91 5.60
C ARG A 116 -40.97 19.71 4.14
N GLY A 117 -40.25 18.63 3.87
CA GLY A 117 -39.79 18.26 2.53
C GLY A 117 -38.44 18.85 2.12
N GLN A 118 -37.85 19.73 2.93
CA GLN A 118 -36.49 20.22 2.69
C GLN A 118 -35.48 19.10 2.91
N HIS A 119 -34.61 18.86 1.93
CA HIS A 119 -33.55 17.85 2.01
C HIS A 119 -32.19 18.52 2.29
N PHE A 120 -31.48 18.02 3.30
CA PHE A 120 -30.09 18.39 3.53
C PHE A 120 -29.23 17.93 2.35
N PHE A 121 -29.40 16.67 1.97
CA PHE A 121 -28.92 16.12 0.72
C PHE A 121 -29.92 15.09 0.17
N ASP A 122 -29.86 14.87 -1.15
CA ASP A 122 -30.64 13.86 -1.86
C ASP A 122 -29.82 13.29 -3.03
N PHE A 123 -29.30 12.08 -2.84
CA PHE A 123 -28.33 11.45 -3.74
C PHE A 123 -28.97 10.24 -4.42
N GLY A 124 -28.91 10.14 -5.74
CA GLY A 124 -29.52 9.00 -6.44
C GLY A 124 -29.62 9.17 -7.94
N GLN A 125 -30.42 8.32 -8.58
CA GLN A 125 -30.70 8.36 -10.02
C GLN A 125 -32.03 9.04 -10.34
N ASP A 126 -33.03 8.87 -9.45
CA ASP A 126 -34.37 9.43 -9.59
C ASP A 126 -35.13 9.37 -8.25
N ALA A 127 -36.37 9.88 -8.23
CA ALA A 127 -37.24 9.94 -7.05
C ALA A 127 -37.63 8.58 -6.43
N ASN A 128 -37.33 7.46 -7.08
CA ASN A 128 -37.54 6.09 -6.59
C ASN A 128 -36.22 5.34 -6.30
N LYS A 129 -35.08 5.94 -6.64
CA LYS A 129 -33.74 5.38 -6.49
C LYS A 129 -32.81 6.42 -5.90
N HIS A 130 -32.95 6.65 -4.59
CA HIS A 130 -32.21 7.69 -3.90
C HIS A 130 -32.04 7.43 -2.40
N PHE A 131 -31.03 8.09 -1.85
CA PHE A 131 -30.68 8.17 -0.45
C PHE A 131 -30.72 9.64 -0.03
N PHE A 132 -31.55 9.97 0.95
CA PHE A 132 -31.75 11.35 1.37
C PHE A 132 -31.78 11.51 2.89
N VAL A 133 -31.53 12.74 3.31
CA VAL A 133 -31.75 13.23 4.68
C VAL A 133 -32.65 14.45 4.65
N ALA A 134 -33.77 14.39 5.38
CA ALA A 134 -34.72 15.49 5.58
C ALA A 134 -34.73 15.91 7.08
N PRO A 135 -34.20 17.10 7.45
CA PRO A 135 -34.05 17.51 8.85
C PRO A 135 -35.36 17.64 9.65
N VAL A 136 -36.48 17.91 8.97
CA VAL A 136 -37.81 18.11 9.58
C VAL A 136 -38.87 17.13 9.08
N GLY A 137 -38.45 16.16 8.26
CA GLY A 137 -39.31 15.14 7.68
C GLY A 137 -39.80 15.47 6.28
N THR A 138 -40.65 14.59 5.76
CA THR A 138 -41.25 14.67 4.42
C THR A 138 -42.74 14.99 4.51
N HIS A 139 -43.44 15.08 3.38
CA HIS A 139 -44.91 15.23 3.38
C HIS A 139 -45.64 14.06 4.06
N THR A 140 -44.98 12.91 4.24
CA THR A 140 -45.58 11.68 4.77
C THR A 140 -45.19 11.36 6.20
N HIS A 141 -44.09 11.92 6.70
CA HIS A 141 -43.54 11.60 8.02
C HIS A 141 -42.95 12.85 8.67
N ASP A 142 -43.23 13.05 9.95
CA ASP A 142 -42.70 14.15 10.75
C ASP A 142 -41.44 13.71 11.48
N GLY A 143 -40.45 14.61 11.60
CA GLY A 143 -39.21 14.32 12.32
C GLY A 143 -37.98 14.21 11.42
N PHE A 144 -36.79 14.23 12.03
CA PHE A 144 -35.53 14.01 11.30
C PHE A 144 -35.55 12.64 10.64
N GLN A 145 -35.55 12.63 9.31
CA GLN A 145 -35.69 11.44 8.49
C GLN A 145 -34.42 11.19 7.67
N ALA A 146 -33.93 9.95 7.69
CA ALA A 146 -32.98 9.44 6.71
C ALA A 146 -33.59 8.21 6.04
N SER A 147 -33.52 8.10 4.71
CA SER A 147 -34.13 6.99 3.99
C SER A 147 -33.32 6.61 2.76
N VAL A 148 -33.19 5.30 2.53
CA VAL A 148 -32.69 4.71 1.29
C VAL A 148 -33.88 4.07 0.57
N THR A 149 -34.00 4.34 -0.73
CA THR A 149 -35.01 3.75 -1.61
C THR A 149 -34.31 3.19 -2.84
N ALA A 150 -34.37 1.87 -3.05
CA ALA A 150 -33.81 1.21 -4.23
C ALA A 150 -34.87 0.92 -5.31
N ASN A 151 -36.15 0.87 -4.91
CA ASN A 151 -37.31 0.78 -5.78
C ASN A 151 -38.60 1.16 -5.02
N LYS A 152 -39.75 1.22 -5.71
CA LYS A 152 -41.05 1.62 -5.12
C LYS A 152 -41.52 0.76 -3.93
N SER A 153 -41.15 -0.52 -3.89
CA SER A 153 -41.55 -1.46 -2.84
C SER A 153 -40.54 -1.56 -1.70
N ASP A 154 -39.34 -1.00 -1.88
CA ASP A 154 -38.20 -1.21 -0.99
C ASP A 154 -37.69 0.13 -0.45
N LYS A 155 -38.49 0.67 0.48
CA LYS A 155 -38.21 1.93 1.18
C LYS A 155 -37.90 1.63 2.63
N LYS A 156 -36.66 1.92 3.04
CA LYS A 156 -36.19 1.76 4.42
C LYS A 156 -35.73 3.11 4.94
N GLY A 157 -36.19 3.47 6.13
CA GLY A 157 -35.85 4.76 6.71
C GLY A 157 -35.91 4.77 8.23
N ILE A 158 -35.31 5.81 8.79
CA ILE A 158 -35.29 6.11 10.22
C ILE A 158 -35.98 7.45 10.38
N VAL A 159 -36.88 7.54 11.36
CA VAL A 159 -37.53 8.79 11.76
C VAL A 159 -37.25 9.02 13.24
N SER A 160 -36.75 10.19 13.59
CA SER A 160 -36.46 10.61 14.97
C SER A 160 -36.95 12.04 15.20
N ALA A 161 -36.73 12.62 16.39
CA ALA A 161 -37.19 13.98 16.69
C ALA A 161 -36.65 15.01 15.68
N SER A 162 -37.49 15.97 15.27
CA SER A 162 -37.09 17.05 14.34
C SER A 162 -35.89 17.83 14.86
N ILE A 163 -35.05 18.28 13.93
CA ILE A 163 -33.91 19.16 14.23
C ILE A 163 -34.43 20.57 14.57
N PRO A 164 -33.89 21.24 15.61
CA PRO A 164 -34.29 22.60 15.95
C PRO A 164 -33.94 23.60 14.84
N THR A 165 -34.84 24.55 14.60
CA THR A 165 -34.54 25.73 13.77
C THR A 165 -33.71 26.75 14.55
N ASN A 166 -33.00 27.60 13.82
CA ASN A 166 -32.18 28.68 14.35
C ASN A 166 -31.10 28.22 15.34
N LYS A 167 -30.54 27.03 15.09
CA LYS A 167 -29.45 26.45 15.86
C LYS A 167 -28.56 25.59 14.97
N TRP A 168 -27.24 25.74 15.09
CA TRP A 168 -26.29 24.82 14.49
C TRP A 168 -26.45 23.42 15.07
N THR A 169 -26.68 22.46 14.19
CA THR A 169 -26.80 21.04 14.53
C THR A 169 -25.88 20.22 13.62
N HIS A 170 -25.13 19.29 14.20
CA HIS A 170 -24.36 18.33 13.43
C HIS A 170 -25.22 17.10 13.14
N LEU A 171 -25.38 16.77 11.85
CA LEU A 171 -26.09 15.57 11.41
C LEU A 171 -25.09 14.56 10.87
N ALA A 172 -25.29 13.28 11.19
CA ALA A 172 -24.62 12.21 10.49
C ALA A 172 -25.56 11.04 10.22
N VAL A 173 -25.31 10.35 9.11
CA VAL A 173 -25.98 9.10 8.74
C VAL A 173 -24.93 8.11 8.29
N VAL A 174 -25.06 6.87 8.75
CA VAL A 174 -24.11 5.78 8.52
C VAL A 174 -24.89 4.60 7.93
N ILE A 175 -24.49 4.16 6.74
CA ILE A 175 -24.95 2.93 6.07
C ILE A 175 -23.82 1.90 6.17
N ASP A 176 -24.10 0.81 6.86
CA ASP A 176 -23.21 -0.36 7.01
C ASP A 176 -23.86 -1.54 6.26
N ILE A 177 -23.41 -1.75 5.02
CA ILE A 177 -23.93 -2.82 4.14
C ILE A 177 -23.59 -4.22 4.69
N PRO A 178 -22.36 -4.52 5.17
CA PRO A 178 -22.06 -5.79 5.82
C PRO A 178 -22.98 -6.14 7.01
N SER A 179 -23.31 -5.15 7.86
CA SER A 179 -24.24 -5.35 8.98
C SER A 179 -25.72 -5.20 8.60
N LYS A 180 -26.03 -4.87 7.33
CA LYS A 180 -27.38 -4.55 6.83
C LYS A 180 -28.10 -3.55 7.73
N SER A 181 -27.40 -2.48 8.13
CA SER A 181 -27.92 -1.48 9.04
C SER A 181 -27.70 -0.05 8.56
N MET A 182 -28.62 0.85 8.95
CA MET A 182 -28.44 2.28 8.84
C MET A 182 -28.63 2.91 10.22
N SER A 183 -27.86 3.94 10.53
CA SER A 183 -27.93 4.69 11.80
C SER A 183 -27.89 6.18 11.55
N THR A 184 -28.61 6.96 12.37
CA THR A 184 -28.60 8.42 12.35
C THR A 184 -28.08 8.99 13.67
N TYR A 185 -27.44 10.15 13.57
CA TYR A 185 -26.83 10.84 14.70
C TYR A 185 -27.13 12.34 14.64
N VAL A 186 -27.32 12.93 15.82
CA VAL A 186 -27.50 14.37 16.02
C VAL A 186 -26.54 14.81 17.12
N ASP A 187 -25.73 15.84 16.85
CA ASP A 187 -24.75 16.39 17.80
C ASP A 187 -23.83 15.30 18.41
N GLY A 188 -23.38 14.37 17.56
CA GLY A 188 -22.50 13.26 17.94
C GLY A 188 -23.19 12.10 18.65
N LYS A 189 -24.51 12.15 18.88
CA LYS A 189 -25.27 11.13 19.62
C LYS A 189 -26.20 10.35 18.70
N PRO A 190 -26.33 9.02 18.86
CA PRO A 190 -27.25 8.23 18.04
C PRO A 190 -28.71 8.62 18.33
N THR A 191 -29.51 8.79 17.28
CA THR A 191 -30.94 9.14 17.37
C THR A 191 -31.87 8.10 16.77
N GLY A 192 -31.37 7.21 15.92
CA GLY A 192 -32.12 6.06 15.43
C GLY A 192 -31.25 5.05 14.70
N GLU A 193 -31.73 3.82 14.64
CA GLU A 193 -31.10 2.70 13.93
C GLU A 193 -32.21 1.89 13.25
N THR A 194 -31.96 1.42 12.04
CA THR A 194 -32.81 0.45 11.36
C THR A 194 -31.95 -0.70 10.83
N LYS A 195 -32.51 -1.90 10.90
CA LYS A 195 -31.89 -3.14 10.43
C LYS A 195 -32.62 -3.67 9.22
N ASP A 196 -32.02 -4.65 8.56
CA ASP A 196 -32.55 -5.25 7.35
C ASP A 196 -32.79 -4.17 6.28
N ILE A 197 -31.84 -3.23 6.16
CA ILE A 197 -31.79 -2.39 4.97
C ILE A 197 -31.50 -3.31 3.78
N SER A 198 -32.34 -3.20 2.76
CA SER A 198 -32.21 -3.97 1.55
C SER A 198 -31.24 -3.28 0.60
N SER A 199 -30.34 -4.13 0.09
CA SER A 199 -29.41 -4.04 -1.03
C SER A 199 -28.24 -3.05 -1.03
N GLU A 200 -27.29 -3.44 -1.88
CA GLU A 200 -26.01 -2.79 -2.17
C GLU A 200 -26.18 -1.32 -2.53
N LEU A 201 -25.17 -0.48 -2.27
CA LEU A 201 -25.19 0.90 -2.74
C LEU A 201 -25.33 0.98 -4.28
N ALA A 202 -24.90 -0.05 -5.01
CA ALA A 202 -25.06 -0.20 -6.45
C ALA A 202 -26.52 -0.30 -6.94
N ASP A 203 -27.49 -0.58 -6.06
CA ASP A 203 -28.90 -0.58 -6.44
C ASP A 203 -29.50 0.83 -6.45
N VAL A 204 -28.90 1.74 -5.65
CA VAL A 204 -29.25 3.16 -5.56
C VAL A 204 -28.46 3.99 -6.57
N PHE A 205 -27.16 3.69 -6.71
CA PHE A 205 -26.23 4.39 -7.59
C PHE A 205 -25.84 3.51 -8.78
N SER A 206 -25.97 4.03 -9.99
CA SER A 206 -25.53 3.29 -11.17
C SER A 206 -24.00 3.30 -11.26
N THR A 207 -23.39 2.11 -11.34
CA THR A 207 -21.95 1.95 -11.61
C THR A 207 -21.64 1.83 -13.10
N GLN A 208 -22.61 1.45 -13.93
CA GLN A 208 -22.45 1.34 -15.39
C GLN A 208 -22.82 2.62 -16.16
N SER A 209 -23.73 3.42 -15.61
CA SER A 209 -24.19 4.70 -16.17
C SER A 209 -24.05 5.78 -15.10
N ILE A 210 -22.81 6.01 -14.66
CA ILE A 210 -22.49 6.92 -13.55
C ILE A 210 -23.05 8.34 -13.76
N GLU A 211 -23.21 8.76 -15.01
CA GLU A 211 -23.79 10.05 -15.43
C GLU A 211 -25.28 10.21 -15.05
N LYS A 212 -25.98 9.09 -14.78
CA LYS A 212 -27.36 9.12 -14.27
C LYS A 212 -27.42 9.49 -12.79
N ASN A 213 -26.34 9.29 -12.05
CA ASN A 213 -26.31 9.68 -10.64
C ASN A 213 -26.31 11.20 -10.53
N GLN A 214 -27.07 11.74 -9.59
CA GLN A 214 -27.04 13.14 -9.19
C GLN A 214 -26.91 13.22 -7.68
N LEU A 215 -25.98 14.05 -7.22
CA LEU A 215 -25.61 14.17 -5.83
C LEU A 215 -25.95 15.58 -5.35
N TYR A 216 -27.20 15.81 -4.97
CA TYR A 216 -27.69 17.14 -4.59
C TYR A 216 -27.49 17.43 -3.09
N ILE A 217 -26.98 18.63 -2.78
CA ILE A 217 -27.05 19.23 -1.45
C ILE A 217 -28.03 20.40 -1.53
N GLY A 218 -29.07 20.38 -0.70
CA GLY A 218 -30.08 21.43 -0.63
C GLY A 218 -31.24 21.34 -1.64
N LYS A 219 -31.29 20.30 -2.47
CA LYS A 219 -32.38 20.02 -3.44
C LYS A 219 -32.85 18.57 -3.30
N SER A 220 -34.15 18.34 -3.54
CA SER A 220 -34.78 17.01 -3.55
C SER A 220 -35.00 16.48 -4.97
N TRP A 221 -35.07 15.16 -5.11
CA TRP A 221 -35.57 14.50 -6.33
C TRP A 221 -37.09 14.64 -6.50
N GLN A 222 -37.83 14.95 -5.43
CA GLN A 222 -39.27 15.18 -5.50
C GLN A 222 -39.53 16.58 -6.09
N SER A 223 -40.26 16.65 -7.21
CA SER A 223 -40.45 17.89 -7.97
C SER A 223 -41.23 18.97 -7.21
N ASP A 224 -42.03 18.60 -6.23
CA ASP A 224 -42.86 19.47 -5.39
C ASP A 224 -42.20 19.82 -4.04
N ALA A 225 -41.04 19.24 -3.73
CA ALA A 225 -40.36 19.49 -2.47
C ALA A 225 -39.65 20.86 -2.45
N PRO A 226 -39.67 21.57 -1.31
CA PRO A 226 -38.97 22.83 -1.16
C PRO A 226 -37.45 22.65 -1.11
N TYR A 227 -36.74 23.69 -1.54
CA TYR A 227 -35.28 23.77 -1.44
C TYR A 227 -34.88 24.09 0.00
N LEU A 228 -33.66 23.72 0.37
CA LEU A 228 -33.17 23.89 1.73
C LEU A 228 -32.92 25.37 2.05
N ASN A 229 -33.60 25.87 3.08
CA ASN A 229 -33.34 27.17 3.68
C ASN A 229 -32.46 27.00 4.93
N ALA A 230 -31.14 27.06 4.74
CA ALA A 230 -30.18 26.81 5.81
C ALA A 230 -28.82 27.50 5.57
N LEU A 231 -27.99 27.53 6.62
CA LEU A 231 -26.54 27.69 6.48
C LEU A 231 -25.85 26.34 6.61
N LEU A 232 -24.81 26.09 5.82
CA LEU A 232 -24.08 24.82 5.78
C LEU A 232 -22.59 25.00 6.08
N HIS A 233 -22.01 24.04 6.81
CA HIS A 233 -20.57 23.99 7.10
C HIS A 233 -20.07 22.54 7.19
N ASP A 234 -18.82 22.31 6.77
CA ASP A 234 -18.06 21.06 6.95
C ASP A 234 -18.85 19.78 6.58
N PHE A 235 -19.28 19.68 5.32
CA PHE A 235 -19.95 18.51 4.75
C PHE A 235 -18.94 17.45 4.34
N ARG A 236 -19.10 16.21 4.81
CA ARG A 236 -18.11 15.14 4.67
C ARG A 236 -18.75 13.84 4.22
N ILE A 237 -18.04 13.12 3.37
CA ILE A 237 -18.41 11.80 2.84
C ILE A 237 -17.27 10.83 3.11
N TYR A 238 -17.60 9.66 3.65
CA TYR A 238 -16.67 8.58 3.95
C TYR A 238 -17.10 7.28 3.29
N ARG A 239 -16.12 6.48 2.83
CA ARG A 239 -16.32 5.15 2.21
C ARG A 239 -16.41 4.00 3.22
N VAL A 240 -16.38 4.33 4.51
CA VAL A 240 -16.46 3.38 5.62
C VAL A 240 -17.66 3.69 6.51
N PRO A 241 -18.22 2.69 7.20
CA PRO A 241 -19.23 2.94 8.22
C PRO A 241 -18.55 3.52 9.48
N LEU A 242 -18.82 4.79 9.79
CA LEU A 242 -18.24 5.44 10.95
C LEU A 242 -18.81 4.86 12.25
N SER A 243 -17.92 4.56 13.19
CA SER A 243 -18.30 4.16 14.54
C SER A 243 -18.93 5.32 15.32
N ARG A 244 -19.70 4.98 16.38
CA ARG A 244 -20.28 5.99 17.29
C ARG A 244 -19.23 6.96 17.85
N ASN A 245 -18.03 6.46 18.14
CA ASN A 245 -16.94 7.26 18.67
C ASN A 245 -16.35 8.21 17.63
N GLN A 246 -16.21 7.76 16.38
CA GLN A 246 -15.73 8.61 15.27
C GLN A 246 -16.73 9.74 15.00
N VAL A 247 -18.03 9.45 14.94
CA VAL A 247 -19.07 10.49 14.79
C VAL A 247 -19.07 11.49 15.95
N ALA A 248 -18.89 11.00 17.19
CA ALA A 248 -18.73 11.87 18.35
C ALA A 248 -17.43 12.70 18.29
N GLY A 249 -16.34 12.11 17.79
CA GLY A 249 -15.05 12.77 17.58
C GLY A 249 -15.15 13.96 16.62
N ILE A 250 -15.74 13.74 15.44
CA ILE A 250 -16.01 14.80 14.44
C ILE A 250 -16.78 15.96 15.09
N TYR A 251 -17.84 15.65 15.85
CA TYR A 251 -18.63 16.66 16.54
C TYR A 251 -17.82 17.43 17.59
N ASN A 252 -17.05 16.72 18.44
CA ASN A 252 -16.32 17.33 19.55
C ASN A 252 -15.15 18.21 19.08
N ASN A 253 -14.46 17.80 18.00
CA ASN A 253 -13.31 18.51 17.48
C ASN A 253 -13.66 19.91 16.94
N SER A 254 -14.92 20.13 16.53
CA SER A 254 -15.40 21.45 16.08
C SER A 254 -15.68 22.45 17.20
N TRP A 255 -15.55 22.06 18.48
CA TRP A 255 -15.78 22.93 19.64
C TRP A 255 -14.51 23.60 20.18
N GLY A 256 -13.36 23.44 19.53
CA GLY A 256 -12.11 24.08 19.95
C GLY A 256 -11.57 23.59 21.30
N VAL A 257 -12.12 22.50 21.84
CA VAL A 257 -11.43 21.74 22.88
C VAL A 257 -10.36 20.94 22.14
N ALA A 258 -9.19 21.55 21.97
CA ALA A 258 -7.96 20.79 21.87
C ALA A 258 -7.83 20.03 23.19
N VAL A 259 -8.56 18.92 23.31
CA VAL A 259 -8.12 17.89 24.21
C VAL A 259 -6.77 17.53 23.60
N ASP A 260 -5.72 17.75 24.38
CA ASP A 260 -4.43 17.12 24.22
C ASP A 260 -4.66 15.61 24.39
N VAL A 261 -5.44 15.02 23.48
CA VAL A 261 -5.39 13.61 23.19
C VAL A 261 -4.09 13.56 22.42
N SER A 262 -2.98 13.41 23.17
CA SER A 262 -2.12 12.25 22.88
C SER A 262 -3.08 11.21 22.35
N VAL A 263 -3.08 10.90 21.05
CA VAL A 263 -4.08 10.01 20.44
C VAL A 263 -3.84 8.64 21.07
N ASN A 264 -4.29 8.50 22.32
CA ASN A 264 -4.68 7.29 22.97
C ASN A 264 -5.90 6.94 22.18
N VAL A 265 -5.64 6.34 21.02
CA VAL A 265 -6.56 5.47 20.33
C VAL A 265 -6.95 4.45 21.40
N LYS A 266 -7.94 4.77 22.23
CA LYS A 266 -8.70 3.71 22.87
C LYS A 266 -9.17 2.85 21.72
N GLU A 267 -8.77 1.58 21.78
CA GLU A 267 -9.11 0.51 20.84
C GLU A 267 -10.43 0.83 20.12
N ALA A 268 -10.39 0.96 18.79
CA ALA A 268 -11.62 0.93 18.02
C ALA A 268 -12.35 -0.36 18.46
N LYS A 269 -13.53 -0.23 19.09
CA LYS A 269 -14.27 -1.39 19.57
C LYS A 269 -14.62 -2.25 18.36
N ASP A 270 -14.04 -3.44 18.37
CA ASP A 270 -13.98 -4.35 17.25
C ASP A 270 -15.39 -4.83 16.83
N ASP A 271 -15.61 -4.88 15.52
CA ASP A 271 -16.79 -5.50 14.91
C ASP A 271 -16.51 -6.92 14.43
N LEU A 272 -15.26 -7.39 14.56
CA LEU A 272 -14.91 -8.78 14.33
C LEU A 272 -15.49 -9.68 15.43
N PRO A 273 -15.88 -10.92 15.06
CA PRO A 273 -16.13 -12.00 16.00
C PRO A 273 -15.05 -12.10 17.10
N GLN A 274 -15.41 -12.56 18.29
CA GLN A 274 -14.45 -12.82 19.36
C GLN A 274 -14.25 -14.33 19.46
N PHE A 275 -12.99 -14.79 19.38
CA PHE A 275 -12.63 -16.18 19.59
C PHE A 275 -11.91 -16.35 20.93
N THR A 276 -12.21 -17.42 21.67
CA THR A 276 -11.50 -17.72 22.92
C THR A 276 -10.07 -18.16 22.61
N LEU A 277 -9.08 -17.50 23.23
CA LEU A 277 -7.65 -17.72 23.00
C LEU A 277 -7.15 -19.16 23.18
N THR A 278 -7.87 -19.96 23.99
CA THR A 278 -7.49 -21.34 24.35
C THR A 278 -8.34 -22.41 23.68
N HIS A 279 -9.32 -22.04 22.85
CA HIS A 279 -10.09 -23.04 22.11
C HIS A 279 -9.28 -23.52 20.92
N ALA A 280 -8.95 -24.81 20.93
CA ALA A 280 -8.16 -25.41 19.89
C ALA A 280 -8.90 -25.45 18.56
N GLN A 281 -8.22 -25.03 17.51
CA GLN A 281 -8.75 -24.83 16.17
C GLN A 281 -7.84 -25.48 15.14
N LEU A 282 -8.43 -25.92 14.01
CA LEU A 282 -7.72 -26.70 12.98
C LEU A 282 -6.88 -27.85 13.57
N TYR A 283 -5.66 -28.00 13.07
CA TYR A 283 -4.73 -29.04 13.51
C TYR A 283 -4.30 -28.87 14.97
N ASN A 284 -4.41 -27.66 15.57
CA ASN A 284 -4.07 -27.45 16.97
C ASN A 284 -5.05 -28.19 17.91
N ALA A 285 -6.24 -28.57 17.44
CA ALA A 285 -7.15 -29.46 18.17
C ALA A 285 -6.56 -30.84 18.43
N TYR A 286 -5.61 -31.28 17.62
CA TYR A 286 -4.93 -32.57 17.72
C TYR A 286 -3.50 -32.45 18.25
N LEU A 287 -3.01 -31.23 18.50
CA LEU A 287 -1.66 -30.98 18.99
C LEU A 287 -1.53 -31.39 20.46
N ILE A 288 -0.44 -32.08 20.82
CA ILE A 288 -0.14 -32.50 22.19
C ILE A 288 1.09 -31.82 22.76
N ASP A 289 2.07 -31.52 21.90
CA ASP A 289 3.33 -30.93 22.34
C ASP A 289 3.99 -30.15 21.20
N VAL A 290 4.85 -29.20 21.56
CA VAL A 290 5.69 -28.44 20.63
C VAL A 290 7.09 -28.43 21.20
N ALA A 291 8.06 -28.84 20.38
CA ALA A 291 9.43 -28.95 20.82
C ALA A 291 9.98 -27.60 21.30
N ASP A 292 10.74 -27.63 22.40
CA ASP A 292 11.65 -26.55 22.73
C ASP A 292 12.73 -26.45 21.65
N ILE A 293 13.24 -25.24 21.43
CA ILE A 293 14.29 -24.96 20.44
C ILE A 293 15.51 -24.33 21.10
N GLU A 294 16.65 -24.50 20.46
CA GLU A 294 17.88 -23.77 20.79
C GLU A 294 18.22 -22.85 19.62
N VAL A 295 18.52 -21.59 19.90
CA VAL A 295 18.94 -20.61 18.91
C VAL A 295 20.18 -19.89 19.39
N GLU A 296 21.06 -19.57 18.45
CA GLU A 296 22.26 -18.81 18.73
C GLU A 296 22.13 -17.38 18.22
N THR A 297 22.75 -16.45 18.93
CA THR A 297 22.88 -15.07 18.49
C THR A 297 24.19 -14.47 18.96
N GLU A 298 24.50 -13.26 18.51
CA GLU A 298 25.72 -12.55 18.81
C GLU A 298 25.46 -11.43 19.83
N LEU A 299 26.53 -11.01 20.52
CA LEU A 299 26.47 -9.90 21.45
C LEU A 299 25.85 -8.65 20.80
N GLY A 300 24.81 -8.11 21.43
CA GLY A 300 24.08 -6.93 20.97
C GLY A 300 23.05 -7.19 19.86
N HIS A 301 22.93 -8.40 19.32
CA HIS A 301 21.95 -8.76 18.29
C HIS A 301 20.83 -9.64 18.88
N LEU A 302 19.56 -9.30 18.66
CA LEU A 302 18.45 -10.16 19.06
C LEU A 302 18.43 -11.45 18.21
N PRO A 303 18.03 -12.60 18.77
CA PRO A 303 17.97 -13.85 18.02
C PRO A 303 16.87 -13.81 16.96
N ARG A 304 17.09 -14.52 15.85
CA ARG A 304 16.04 -14.83 14.88
C ARG A 304 15.36 -16.13 15.31
N LEU A 305 14.12 -16.03 15.79
CA LEU A 305 13.34 -17.17 16.25
C LEU A 305 12.50 -17.74 15.11
N PRO A 306 12.51 -19.05 14.86
CA PRO A 306 11.70 -19.66 13.81
C PRO A 306 10.21 -19.49 14.13
N ALA A 307 9.46 -18.91 13.19
CA ALA A 307 8.03 -18.70 13.36
C ALA A 307 7.22 -20.01 13.40
N TYR A 308 7.75 -21.09 12.82
CA TYR A 308 7.13 -22.41 12.80
C TYR A 308 8.05 -23.48 13.37
N VAL A 309 7.54 -24.26 14.33
CA VAL A 309 8.27 -25.31 15.06
C VAL A 309 7.59 -26.66 14.83
N LYS A 310 8.35 -27.76 14.95
CA LYS A 310 7.78 -29.11 14.82
C LYS A 310 6.79 -29.40 15.97
N GLY A 311 5.56 -29.75 15.61
CA GLY A 311 4.54 -30.22 16.56
C GLY A 311 4.53 -31.74 16.68
N VAL A 312 3.98 -32.22 17.80
CA VAL A 312 3.61 -33.62 18.02
C VAL A 312 2.09 -33.68 18.14
N TYR A 313 1.46 -34.58 17.38
CA TYR A 313 0.01 -34.70 17.29
C TYR A 313 -0.49 -36.04 17.83
N ARG A 314 -1.75 -36.08 18.30
CA ARG A 314 -2.42 -37.31 18.77
C ARG A 314 -2.49 -38.35 17.65
N ASP A 315 -2.58 -39.61 18.06
CA ASP A 315 -2.81 -40.76 17.17
C ASP A 315 -1.80 -40.87 16.01
N GLU A 316 -0.57 -40.41 16.24
CA GLU A 316 0.53 -40.40 15.25
C GLU A 316 0.22 -39.64 13.95
N MET A 317 -0.74 -38.71 14.00
CA MET A 317 -1.12 -37.89 12.85
C MET A 317 0.08 -37.09 12.33
N ALA A 318 0.32 -37.14 11.02
CA ALA A 318 1.28 -36.27 10.35
C ALA A 318 0.67 -34.86 10.22
N GLY A 319 0.89 -34.01 11.23
CA GLY A 319 0.45 -32.62 11.22
C GLY A 319 1.48 -31.64 10.65
N PRO A 320 1.07 -30.38 10.35
CA PRO A 320 1.96 -29.35 9.84
C PRO A 320 2.98 -28.88 10.90
N LYS A 321 3.90 -27.99 10.52
CA LYS A 321 4.66 -27.23 11.52
C LYS A 321 3.72 -26.25 12.24
N VAL A 322 3.94 -26.05 13.52
CA VAL A 322 3.10 -25.25 14.41
C VAL A 322 3.59 -23.81 14.45
N ARG A 323 2.69 -22.86 14.22
CA ARG A 323 2.97 -21.43 14.42
C ARG A 323 3.19 -21.15 15.91
N VAL A 324 4.34 -20.54 16.24
CA VAL A 324 4.66 -20.08 17.59
C VAL A 324 4.77 -18.56 17.59
N LEU A 325 4.02 -17.90 18.47
CA LEU A 325 4.11 -16.48 18.72
C LEU A 325 5.15 -16.24 19.80
N TRP A 326 6.34 -15.81 19.38
CA TRP A 326 7.41 -15.44 20.29
C TRP A 326 7.24 -13.99 20.77
N PRO A 327 7.55 -13.68 22.04
CA PRO A 327 7.70 -12.29 22.48
C PRO A 327 8.67 -11.54 21.57
N SER A 328 8.32 -10.32 21.18
CA SER A 328 9.14 -9.44 20.36
C SER A 328 9.63 -8.28 21.24
N PRO A 329 10.89 -8.31 21.74
CA PRO A 329 11.42 -7.24 22.58
C PRO A 329 11.44 -5.88 21.87
N ILE A 330 11.28 -4.80 22.62
CA ILE A 330 11.39 -3.42 22.11
C ILE A 330 12.82 -2.90 22.15
N ASP A 331 13.73 -3.65 22.79
CA ASP A 331 15.14 -3.36 22.87
C ASP A 331 16.04 -4.60 22.80
N ASN A 332 17.35 -4.40 22.70
CA ASN A 332 18.36 -5.46 22.69
C ASN A 332 19.08 -5.62 24.05
N SER A 333 18.53 -5.13 25.16
CA SER A 333 19.17 -5.20 26.48
C SER A 333 19.48 -6.64 26.93
N ALA A 334 18.63 -7.59 26.54
CA ALA A 334 18.76 -9.01 26.88
C ALA A 334 20.01 -9.68 26.27
N VAL A 335 20.63 -9.07 25.26
CA VAL A 335 21.76 -9.65 24.51
C VAL A 335 23.06 -8.85 24.66
N LEU A 336 23.13 -7.89 25.59
CA LEU A 336 24.33 -7.08 25.85
C LEU A 336 25.43 -7.81 26.65
N SER A 337 25.22 -9.08 27.00
CA SER A 337 26.22 -9.90 27.70
C SER A 337 26.15 -11.35 27.23
N ALA A 338 27.31 -11.97 26.97
CA ALA A 338 27.38 -13.38 26.60
C ALA A 338 26.77 -14.27 27.71
N GLY A 339 26.09 -15.33 27.30
CA GLY A 339 25.37 -16.19 28.24
C GLY A 339 24.22 -16.94 27.59
N ARG A 340 23.29 -17.39 28.44
CA ARG A 340 22.12 -18.14 28.01
C ARG A 340 20.88 -17.67 28.75
N TYR A 341 19.80 -17.45 28.04
CA TYR A 341 18.49 -17.13 28.62
C TYR A 341 17.38 -17.91 27.89
N SER A 342 16.16 -17.87 28.42
CA SER A 342 15.01 -18.57 27.84
C SER A 342 13.88 -17.61 27.54
N ILE A 343 13.28 -17.76 26.36
CA ILE A 343 12.07 -17.06 25.92
C ILE A 343 10.94 -18.09 25.88
N THR A 344 9.77 -17.73 26.39
CA THR A 344 8.58 -18.59 26.32
C THR A 344 7.65 -18.08 25.22
N GLY A 345 7.35 -18.93 24.24
CA GLY A 345 6.39 -18.65 23.17
C GLY A 345 4.96 -19.04 23.54
N ARG A 346 4.01 -18.62 22.71
CA ARG A 346 2.59 -19.01 22.80
C ARG A 346 2.15 -19.67 21.49
N VAL A 347 1.37 -20.75 21.59
CA VAL A 347 0.74 -21.38 20.42
C VAL A 347 -0.75 -21.00 20.36
N PRO A 348 -1.22 -20.31 19.30
CA PRO A 348 -2.61 -19.87 19.18
C PRO A 348 -3.62 -21.03 19.32
N GLY A 349 -4.70 -20.80 20.06
CA GLY A 349 -5.72 -21.82 20.30
C GLY A 349 -5.31 -22.93 21.28
N THR A 350 -4.19 -22.79 22.02
CA THR A 350 -3.77 -23.82 22.99
C THR A 350 -3.15 -23.19 24.24
N ASP A 351 -2.98 -23.99 25.30
CA ASP A 351 -2.23 -23.62 26.50
C ASP A 351 -0.73 -23.99 26.40
N LEU A 352 -0.24 -24.45 25.25
CA LEU A 352 1.15 -24.88 25.05
C LEU A 352 2.10 -23.68 25.04
N LYS A 353 3.25 -23.87 25.70
CA LYS A 353 4.26 -22.83 25.97
C LYS A 353 5.66 -23.33 25.62
N PRO A 354 5.98 -23.51 24.32
CA PRO A 354 7.32 -23.92 23.91
C PRO A 354 8.35 -22.88 24.33
N LYS A 355 9.56 -23.34 24.64
CA LYS A 355 10.68 -22.48 25.04
C LYS A 355 11.74 -22.41 23.95
N ALA A 356 12.25 -21.21 23.74
CA ALA A 356 13.50 -21.00 23.03
C ALA A 356 14.61 -20.78 24.05
N ILE A 357 15.67 -21.58 23.96
CA ILE A 357 16.92 -21.39 24.69
C ILE A 357 17.83 -20.56 23.79
N VAL A 358 18.09 -19.31 24.18
CA VAL A 358 18.93 -18.40 23.41
C VAL A 358 20.35 -18.45 23.98
N ILE A 359 21.31 -18.74 23.12
CA ILE A 359 22.74 -18.76 23.43
C ILE A 359 23.39 -17.53 22.78
N ILE A 360 23.90 -16.63 23.61
CA ILE A 360 24.60 -15.42 23.17
C ILE A 360 26.09 -15.74 23.11
N LYS A 361 26.62 -15.86 21.89
CA LYS A 361 28.05 -16.04 21.64
C LYS A 361 28.78 -14.70 21.83
N GLY A 362 30.03 -14.77 22.33
CA GLY A 362 30.94 -13.62 22.36
C GLY A 362 31.37 -13.20 20.95
N ASP A 363 32.29 -12.22 20.84
CA ASP A 363 32.70 -11.59 19.57
C ASP A 363 33.00 -12.62 18.46
N GLY A 364 32.00 -12.80 17.60
CA GLY A 364 32.13 -13.36 16.27
C GLY A 364 31.67 -12.27 15.30
N GLN A 365 32.49 -11.96 14.31
CA GLN A 365 32.02 -11.11 13.20
C GLN A 365 31.04 -11.95 12.39
N THR A 366 29.75 -11.60 12.39
CA THR A 366 28.82 -12.15 11.40
C THR A 366 29.31 -11.76 10.02
N THR A 367 29.64 -12.74 9.20
CA THR A 367 29.94 -12.51 7.78
C THR A 367 28.63 -12.24 7.04
N THR A 368 28.51 -11.06 6.41
CA THR A 368 27.41 -10.77 5.48
C THR A 368 27.77 -11.27 4.07
N PRO A 369 26.79 -11.68 3.26
CA PRO A 369 27.03 -12.25 1.93
C PRO A 369 27.47 -11.17 0.93
N ASN A 370 28.25 -11.56 -0.08
CA ASN A 370 28.57 -10.70 -1.22
C ASN A 370 27.56 -10.94 -2.35
N SER A 371 27.33 -9.92 -3.19
CA SER A 371 26.47 -10.08 -4.37
C SER A 371 27.12 -11.00 -5.40
N THR A 372 26.48 -12.15 -5.66
CA THR A 372 26.93 -13.20 -6.58
C THR A 372 26.15 -13.23 -7.89
N LEU A 373 24.94 -12.65 -7.90
CA LEU A 373 24.06 -12.62 -9.07
C LEU A 373 23.90 -11.20 -9.65
N THR A 374 23.38 -11.17 -10.87
CA THR A 374 22.85 -9.99 -11.55
C THR A 374 21.52 -10.36 -12.24
N THR A 375 20.69 -9.35 -12.51
CA THR A 375 19.45 -9.51 -13.28
C THR A 375 19.74 -9.56 -14.78
N PHE A 376 18.78 -10.05 -15.56
CA PHE A 376 18.72 -9.82 -17.00
C PHE A 376 17.99 -8.51 -17.30
N SER A 377 18.30 -7.89 -18.43
CA SER A 377 17.55 -6.74 -18.93
C SER A 377 16.16 -7.17 -19.43
N LEU A 378 15.18 -6.26 -19.41
CA LEU A 378 13.78 -6.58 -19.76
C LEU A 378 13.61 -7.01 -21.22
N ASP A 379 14.46 -6.55 -22.12
CA ASP A 379 14.48 -6.89 -23.55
C ASP A 379 15.04 -8.30 -23.82
N GLN A 380 15.74 -8.87 -22.84
CA GLN A 380 16.27 -10.23 -22.93
C GLN A 380 15.22 -11.29 -22.57
N ILE A 381 14.06 -10.91 -22.03
CA ILE A 381 13.02 -11.85 -21.62
C ILE A 381 11.68 -11.43 -22.25
N SER A 382 11.17 -12.24 -23.18
CA SER A 382 9.79 -12.10 -23.67
C SER A 382 8.83 -12.95 -22.84
N LEU A 383 7.64 -12.41 -22.58
CA LEU A 383 6.50 -13.19 -22.09
C LEU A 383 5.82 -13.86 -23.28
N GLU A 384 5.50 -15.14 -23.14
CA GLU A 384 4.85 -15.94 -24.17
C GLU A 384 3.43 -16.34 -23.75
N THR A 385 2.64 -16.82 -24.71
CA THR A 385 1.38 -17.51 -24.43
C THR A 385 1.63 -18.83 -23.70
N ASP A 386 0.60 -19.36 -23.04
CA ASP A 386 0.70 -20.67 -22.42
C ASP A 386 0.74 -21.82 -23.46
N THR A 387 0.90 -23.07 -23.00
CA THR A 387 0.99 -24.24 -23.91
C THR A 387 -0.29 -24.54 -24.69
N HIS A 388 -1.37 -23.80 -24.46
CA HIS A 388 -2.63 -23.88 -25.20
C HIS A 388 -2.83 -22.66 -26.12
N ASP A 389 -1.80 -21.83 -26.28
CA ASP A 389 -1.82 -20.57 -27.03
C ASP A 389 -2.76 -19.50 -26.44
N ASP A 390 -3.12 -19.63 -25.15
CA ASP A 390 -3.88 -18.61 -24.43
C ASP A 390 -2.95 -17.52 -23.87
N GLU A 391 -3.41 -16.27 -23.86
CA GLU A 391 -2.72 -15.19 -23.14
C GLU A 391 -2.66 -15.49 -21.63
N THR A 392 -1.50 -15.24 -21.04
CA THR A 392 -1.34 -15.37 -19.59
C THR A 392 -1.83 -14.11 -18.89
N LYS A 393 -2.14 -14.21 -17.59
CA LYS A 393 -2.48 -13.03 -16.78
C LYS A 393 -1.38 -11.96 -16.76
N PHE A 394 -0.13 -12.37 -16.98
CA PHE A 394 1.01 -11.48 -17.10
C PHE A 394 0.88 -10.63 -18.37
N MET A 395 0.59 -11.25 -19.51
CA MET A 395 0.38 -10.56 -20.78
C MET A 395 -0.86 -9.68 -20.73
N GLU A 396 -2.01 -10.20 -20.27
CA GLU A 396 -3.26 -9.42 -20.16
C GLU A 396 -3.04 -8.12 -19.37
N ASN A 397 -2.42 -8.22 -18.18
CA ASN A 397 -2.19 -7.07 -17.33
C ASN A 397 -1.11 -6.15 -17.91
N ARG A 398 -0.01 -6.68 -18.46
CA ARG A 398 0.99 -5.87 -19.16
C ARG A 398 0.33 -5.06 -20.28
N ASP A 399 -0.47 -5.70 -21.13
CA ASP A 399 -0.98 -5.10 -22.36
C ASP A 399 -2.04 -4.04 -22.08
N LYS A 400 -2.89 -4.21 -21.06
CA LYS A 400 -3.77 -3.13 -20.56
C LYS A 400 -2.99 -1.86 -20.24
N PHE A 401 -1.85 -1.99 -19.57
CA PHE A 401 -1.02 -0.86 -19.14
C PHE A 401 -0.20 -0.28 -20.30
N ILE A 402 0.52 -1.11 -21.06
CA ILE A 402 1.36 -0.69 -22.19
C ILE A 402 0.53 0.05 -23.23
N THR A 403 -0.61 -0.52 -23.65
CA THR A 403 -1.44 0.09 -24.69
C THR A 403 -2.08 1.41 -24.26
N THR A 404 -2.34 1.58 -22.96
CA THR A 404 -2.88 2.83 -22.40
C THR A 404 -1.78 3.86 -22.20
N LEU A 405 -0.61 3.46 -21.67
CA LEU A 405 0.58 4.30 -21.54
C LEU A 405 1.00 4.88 -22.89
N ALA A 406 0.99 4.09 -23.96
CA ALA A 406 1.31 4.56 -25.31
C ALA A 406 0.40 5.73 -25.77
N LYS A 407 -0.87 5.76 -25.33
CA LYS A 407 -1.87 6.79 -25.69
C LYS A 407 -1.84 8.03 -24.79
N THR A 408 -1.09 8.01 -23.69
CA THR A 408 -1.00 9.16 -22.78
C THR A 408 -0.32 10.36 -23.44
N ASP A 409 -0.77 11.57 -23.07
CA ASP A 409 -0.12 12.81 -23.48
C ASP A 409 1.02 13.16 -22.49
N PRO A 410 2.29 13.16 -22.91
CA PRO A 410 3.41 13.51 -22.04
C PRO A 410 3.31 14.95 -21.50
N ASN A 411 2.57 15.85 -22.17
CA ASN A 411 2.37 17.21 -21.66
C ASN A 411 1.59 17.26 -20.35
N SER A 412 0.68 16.31 -20.12
CA SER A 412 -0.02 16.22 -18.84
C SER A 412 0.95 15.98 -17.68
N PHE A 413 1.98 15.15 -17.90
CA PHE A 413 3.03 14.86 -16.92
C PHE A 413 4.07 15.98 -16.79
N LEU A 414 4.22 16.85 -17.78
CA LEU A 414 5.11 18.02 -17.72
C LEU A 414 4.40 19.30 -17.25
N TYR A 415 3.08 19.28 -17.15
CA TYR A 415 2.25 20.45 -16.89
C TYR A 415 2.70 21.20 -15.63
N MET A 416 2.86 20.47 -14.52
CA MET A 416 3.18 21.08 -13.23
C MET A 416 4.63 21.58 -13.15
N PHE A 417 5.55 21.00 -13.93
CA PHE A 417 6.92 21.52 -14.07
C PHE A 417 6.92 22.86 -14.80
N ARG A 418 6.22 22.95 -15.94
CA ARG A 418 6.06 24.22 -16.67
C ARG A 418 5.37 25.28 -15.81
N ASN A 419 4.31 24.89 -15.07
CA ASN A 419 3.61 25.77 -14.13
C ASN A 419 4.55 26.34 -13.06
N ALA A 420 5.35 25.49 -12.40
CA ALA A 420 6.31 25.95 -11.39
C ALA A 420 7.31 26.95 -11.99
N PHE A 421 7.83 26.68 -13.18
CA PHE A 421 8.79 27.55 -13.86
C PHE A 421 8.15 28.74 -14.61
N GLY A 422 6.85 28.98 -14.42
CA GLY A 422 6.12 30.07 -15.07
C GLY A 422 6.12 30.01 -16.61
N GLN A 423 6.26 28.81 -17.18
CA GLN A 423 6.25 28.58 -18.62
C GLN A 423 4.83 28.37 -19.15
N GLU A 424 4.59 28.78 -20.40
CA GLU A 424 3.32 28.54 -21.07
C GLU A 424 3.11 27.04 -21.32
N GLN A 425 1.85 26.62 -21.27
CA GLN A 425 1.45 25.25 -21.59
C GLN A 425 1.24 25.11 -23.10
N PRO A 426 1.67 24.00 -23.71
CA PRO A 426 1.32 23.70 -25.09
C PRO A 426 -0.20 23.67 -25.29
N GLU A 427 -0.65 24.04 -26.49
CA GLU A 427 -2.08 24.02 -26.82
C GLU A 427 -2.69 22.62 -26.58
N GLY A 428 -3.80 22.58 -25.85
CA GLY A 428 -4.52 21.34 -25.53
C GLY A 428 -3.98 20.52 -24.36
N ALA A 429 -2.82 20.90 -23.77
CA ALA A 429 -2.27 20.23 -22.59
C ALA A 429 -3.24 20.35 -21.39
N LYS A 430 -3.44 19.24 -20.67
CA LYS A 430 -4.33 19.18 -19.50
C LYS A 430 -3.55 18.77 -18.26
N PRO A 431 -3.80 19.39 -17.08
CA PRO A 431 -3.16 18.96 -15.85
C PRO A 431 -3.68 17.57 -15.43
N LEU A 432 -2.82 16.81 -14.73
CA LEU A 432 -3.25 15.61 -14.02
C LEU A 432 -4.14 15.99 -12.82
N GLY A 433 -5.04 15.08 -12.44
CA GLY A 433 -5.91 15.21 -11.27
C GLY A 433 -5.35 14.53 -10.01
N VAL A 434 -6.22 14.41 -8.99
CA VAL A 434 -5.93 13.71 -7.72
C VAL A 434 -4.69 14.34 -7.02
N TRP A 435 -3.65 13.56 -6.70
CA TRP A 435 -2.53 14.07 -5.90
C TRP A 435 -1.47 14.81 -6.73
N ASP A 436 -1.60 14.80 -8.06
CA ASP A 436 -0.81 15.62 -8.99
C ASP A 436 -1.53 16.88 -9.47
N SER A 437 -2.68 17.21 -8.86
CA SER A 437 -3.40 18.43 -9.17
C SER A 437 -2.60 19.69 -8.79
N GLN A 438 -3.01 20.83 -9.36
CA GLN A 438 -2.27 22.07 -9.23
C GLN A 438 -2.07 22.53 -7.78
N ASP A 439 -3.09 22.40 -6.93
CA ASP A 439 -3.03 22.88 -5.55
C ASP A 439 -2.44 21.82 -4.59
N THR A 440 -2.14 20.61 -5.09
CA THR A 440 -1.64 19.52 -4.25
C THR A 440 -0.12 19.58 -4.05
N LYS A 441 0.31 19.42 -2.81
CA LYS A 441 1.73 19.50 -2.40
C LYS A 441 2.61 18.32 -2.83
N LEU A 442 2.01 17.23 -3.31
CA LEU A 442 2.71 16.04 -3.82
C LEU A 442 2.95 16.08 -5.35
N ARG A 443 2.46 17.11 -6.05
CA ARG A 443 2.51 17.17 -7.52
C ARG A 443 3.92 16.98 -8.07
N GLY A 444 4.03 16.29 -9.21
CA GLY A 444 5.27 15.86 -9.84
C GLY A 444 5.64 14.40 -9.55
N HIS A 445 4.99 13.75 -8.58
CA HIS A 445 5.27 12.35 -8.27
C HIS A 445 4.83 11.40 -9.39
N ALA A 446 3.68 11.65 -10.04
CA ALA A 446 3.27 10.85 -11.20
C ALA A 446 4.27 10.95 -12.33
N THR A 447 4.83 12.13 -12.57
CA THR A 447 5.85 12.34 -13.61
C THR A 447 7.05 11.44 -13.38
N GLY A 448 7.54 11.34 -12.15
CA GLY A 448 8.63 10.43 -11.81
C GLY A 448 8.30 8.96 -12.09
N HIS A 449 7.15 8.48 -11.60
CA HIS A 449 6.67 7.12 -11.89
C HIS A 449 6.49 6.89 -13.39
N TYR A 450 6.00 7.90 -14.13
CA TYR A 450 5.79 7.83 -15.56
C TYR A 450 7.11 7.67 -16.32
N LEU A 451 8.18 8.39 -15.93
CA LEU A 451 9.52 8.25 -16.52
C LEU A 451 10.05 6.82 -16.35
N THR A 452 9.95 6.25 -15.15
CA THR A 452 10.31 4.84 -14.90
C THR A 452 9.45 3.88 -15.75
N ALA A 453 8.13 4.10 -15.79
CA ALA A 453 7.22 3.22 -16.52
C ALA A 453 7.46 3.23 -18.03
N ILE A 454 7.74 4.40 -18.64
CA ILE A 454 8.06 4.47 -20.07
C ILE A 454 9.45 3.92 -20.40
N ALA A 455 10.41 4.00 -19.48
CA ALA A 455 11.71 3.35 -19.62
C ALA A 455 11.59 1.81 -19.59
N GLN A 456 10.81 1.29 -18.64
CA GLN A 456 10.49 -0.13 -18.55
C GLN A 456 9.67 -0.59 -19.77
N ALA A 457 8.68 0.20 -20.20
CA ALA A 457 7.89 -0.08 -21.39
C ALA A 457 8.78 -0.19 -22.64
N TYR A 458 9.64 0.80 -22.89
CA TYR A 458 10.62 0.79 -23.97
C TYR A 458 11.48 -0.49 -23.98
N ALA A 459 12.00 -0.88 -22.81
CA ALA A 459 12.82 -2.09 -22.70
C ALA A 459 12.00 -3.39 -22.87
N SER A 460 10.76 -3.42 -22.38
CA SER A 460 9.91 -4.62 -22.41
C SER A 460 9.20 -4.86 -23.74
N THR A 461 9.01 -3.83 -24.59
CA THR A 461 8.25 -3.93 -25.85
C THR A 461 9.13 -4.18 -27.06
N GLY A 462 10.31 -4.79 -26.91
CA GLY A 462 11.17 -5.16 -28.06
C GLY A 462 10.52 -6.11 -29.07
N TYR A 463 9.37 -6.71 -28.73
CA TYR A 463 8.55 -7.52 -29.64
C TYR A 463 7.66 -6.68 -30.58
N ASP A 464 7.51 -5.38 -30.32
CA ASP A 464 6.69 -4.43 -31.09
C ASP A 464 7.48 -3.12 -31.28
N ASN A 465 8.10 -2.99 -32.45
CA ASN A 465 8.94 -1.84 -32.78
C ASN A 465 8.16 -0.52 -32.79
N GLU A 466 6.87 -0.51 -33.16
CA GLU A 466 6.08 0.72 -33.20
C GLU A 466 5.81 1.23 -31.78
N LEU A 467 5.48 0.31 -30.85
CA LEU A 467 5.35 0.65 -29.44
C LEU A 467 6.68 1.10 -28.85
N GLN A 468 7.77 0.37 -29.15
CA GLN A 468 9.10 0.71 -28.65
C GLN A 468 9.55 2.10 -29.12
N ASP A 469 9.39 2.42 -30.41
CA ASP A 469 9.71 3.73 -30.96
C ASP A 469 8.86 4.84 -30.32
N SER A 470 7.55 4.60 -30.12
CA SER A 470 6.65 5.53 -29.43
C SER A 470 7.13 5.85 -28.00
N PHE A 471 7.58 4.85 -27.23
CA PHE A 471 8.14 5.09 -25.90
C PHE A 471 9.50 5.80 -25.94
N ALA A 472 10.35 5.50 -26.93
CA ALA A 472 11.62 6.21 -27.13
C ALA A 472 11.41 7.71 -27.42
N GLU A 473 10.42 8.05 -28.26
CA GLU A 473 10.02 9.42 -28.55
C GLU A 473 9.50 10.13 -27.29
N LYS A 474 8.63 9.48 -26.52
CA LYS A 474 8.13 10.02 -25.23
C LYS A 474 9.25 10.28 -24.23
N MET A 475 10.16 9.32 -24.04
CA MET A 475 11.33 9.49 -23.14
C MET A 475 12.16 10.69 -23.57
N THR A 476 12.50 10.77 -24.85
CA THR A 476 13.30 11.87 -25.40
C THR A 476 12.61 13.22 -25.21
N TYR A 477 11.31 13.29 -25.46
CA TYR A 477 10.52 14.51 -25.27
C TYR A 477 10.49 14.93 -23.81
N MET A 478 10.16 14.02 -22.90
CA MET A 478 10.11 14.27 -21.45
C MET A 478 11.46 14.78 -20.94
N VAL A 479 12.56 14.07 -21.27
CA VAL A 479 13.91 14.43 -20.82
C VAL A 479 14.34 15.79 -21.37
N ASN A 480 14.06 16.09 -22.65
CA ASN A 480 14.43 17.38 -23.23
C ASN A 480 13.77 18.55 -22.49
N ILE A 481 12.46 18.45 -22.19
CA ILE A 481 11.76 19.52 -21.48
C ILE A 481 12.26 19.64 -20.04
N LEU A 482 12.43 18.54 -19.32
CA LEU A 482 12.97 18.57 -17.97
C LEU A 482 14.41 19.13 -17.93
N TYR A 483 15.24 18.75 -18.90
CA TYR A 483 16.58 19.31 -19.05
C TYR A 483 16.53 20.82 -19.27
N ASP A 484 15.74 21.30 -20.23
CA ASP A 484 15.63 22.72 -20.53
C ASP A 484 15.17 23.53 -19.31
N LEU A 485 14.19 23.01 -18.54
CA LEU A 485 13.74 23.63 -17.30
C LEU A 485 14.82 23.63 -16.21
N ALA A 486 15.51 22.50 -16.00
CA ALA A 486 16.59 22.39 -15.02
C ALA A 486 17.73 23.38 -15.33
N GLN A 487 17.98 23.67 -16.61
CA GLN A 487 18.98 24.64 -17.03
C GLN A 487 18.62 26.11 -16.70
N LEU A 488 17.37 26.41 -16.31
CA LEU A 488 16.96 27.75 -15.90
C LEU A 488 17.26 28.06 -14.43
N SER A 489 17.24 27.04 -13.57
CA SER A 489 17.38 27.21 -12.13
C SER A 489 18.74 27.78 -11.75
N GLY A 490 18.73 28.80 -10.89
CA GLY A 490 19.95 29.45 -10.42
C GLY A 490 20.74 30.21 -11.50
N LYS A 491 20.11 30.58 -12.61
CA LYS A 491 20.72 31.37 -13.69
C LYS A 491 19.93 32.65 -13.98
N PRO A 492 20.56 33.75 -14.40
CA PRO A 492 19.88 35.03 -14.58
C PRO A 492 18.83 34.96 -15.71
N LYS A 493 17.61 35.45 -15.42
CA LYS A 493 16.50 35.50 -16.40
C LYS A 493 16.87 36.30 -17.65
N THR A 494 17.60 37.40 -17.47
CA THR A 494 18.22 38.18 -18.53
C THR A 494 19.69 38.45 -18.20
N PRO A 495 20.60 38.50 -19.19
CA PRO A 495 22.02 38.76 -18.93
C PRO A 495 22.23 40.01 -18.05
N GLY A 496 22.92 39.85 -16.92
CA GLY A 496 23.20 40.92 -15.97
C GLY A 496 22.14 41.16 -14.88
N SER A 497 21.01 40.45 -14.91
CA SER A 497 20.04 40.46 -13.79
C SER A 497 20.57 39.72 -12.56
N ALA A 498 20.08 40.10 -11.37
CA ALA A 498 20.42 39.43 -10.12
C ALA A 498 19.78 38.03 -10.05
N TYR A 499 20.49 37.08 -9.46
CA TYR A 499 20.09 35.68 -9.35
C TYR A 499 20.82 35.00 -8.18
N VAL A 500 20.39 33.80 -7.80
CA VAL A 500 21.03 32.99 -6.75
C VAL A 500 21.31 31.60 -7.30
N SER A 501 22.58 31.30 -7.57
CA SER A 501 23.02 29.97 -8.01
C SER A 501 23.31 29.01 -6.86
N ASP A 502 23.60 29.50 -5.67
CA ASP A 502 23.91 28.66 -4.50
C ASP A 502 22.62 28.00 -3.97
N PRO A 503 22.50 26.66 -4.02
CA PRO A 503 21.36 25.93 -3.47
C PRO A 503 21.06 26.25 -2.02
N THR A 504 22.03 26.69 -1.22
CA THR A 504 21.88 26.95 0.22
C THR A 504 21.37 28.37 0.52
N ALA A 505 21.40 29.27 -0.48
CA ALA A 505 21.09 30.69 -0.31
C ALA A 505 19.72 31.10 -0.92
N VAL A 506 18.85 30.14 -1.24
CA VAL A 506 17.53 30.39 -1.84
C VAL A 506 16.72 31.39 -1.00
N PRO A 507 16.33 32.57 -1.52
CA PRO A 507 15.60 33.58 -0.77
C PRO A 507 14.11 33.24 -0.62
N HIS A 508 13.41 33.95 0.27
CA HIS A 508 11.95 33.92 0.32
C HIS A 508 11.34 34.38 -1.02
N GLY A 509 10.11 33.94 -1.31
CA GLY A 509 9.41 34.35 -2.51
C GLY A 509 9.15 35.86 -2.55
N PRO A 510 8.97 36.45 -3.75
CA PRO A 510 8.56 37.85 -3.88
C PRO A 510 7.34 38.15 -3.01
N ASP A 511 7.38 39.26 -2.27
CA ASP A 511 6.32 39.72 -1.37
C ASP A 511 5.99 38.79 -0.19
N LYS A 512 6.81 37.76 0.07
CA LYS A 512 6.65 36.83 1.20
C LYS A 512 7.61 37.16 2.35
N SER A 513 7.10 37.04 3.58
CA SER A 513 7.90 37.26 4.80
C SER A 513 8.61 35.99 5.30
N ASP A 514 8.13 34.81 4.89
CA ASP A 514 8.71 33.49 5.19
C ASP A 514 8.51 32.55 3.98
N TYR A 515 9.07 31.34 4.05
CA TYR A 515 8.74 30.27 3.10
C TYR A 515 7.33 29.73 3.37
N ASP A 516 6.58 29.47 2.32
CA ASP A 516 5.29 28.81 2.39
C ASP A 516 5.09 27.85 1.22
N SER A 517 4.13 26.97 1.36
CA SER A 517 3.74 25.98 0.37
C SER A 517 2.51 26.42 -0.45
N ASP A 518 2.33 27.73 -0.70
CA ASP A 518 1.22 28.22 -1.54
C ASP A 518 1.47 27.86 -3.01
N LEU A 519 0.70 26.88 -3.50
CA LEU A 519 0.78 26.38 -4.88
C LEU A 519 -0.36 26.91 -5.77
N SER A 520 -1.22 27.77 -5.22
CA SER A 520 -2.34 28.35 -5.96
C SER A 520 -1.86 29.21 -7.12
N GLU A 521 -2.69 29.40 -8.15
CA GLU A 521 -2.37 30.24 -9.32
C GLU A 521 -1.86 31.64 -8.95
N LYS A 522 -2.36 32.21 -7.85
CA LYS A 522 -1.98 33.56 -7.40
C LYS A 522 -0.80 33.57 -6.44
N GLY A 523 -0.53 32.46 -5.75
CA GLY A 523 0.43 32.38 -4.65
C GLY A 523 1.75 31.69 -5.00
N ILE A 524 1.76 30.88 -6.06
CA ILE A 524 2.97 30.20 -6.51
C ILE A 524 4.03 31.19 -7.00
N ARG A 525 5.27 31.05 -6.50
CA ARG A 525 6.42 31.82 -6.99
C ARG A 525 7.02 31.15 -8.23
N THR A 526 7.51 31.97 -9.17
CA THR A 526 8.09 31.51 -10.46
C THR A 526 9.47 32.13 -10.72
N ASP A 527 10.14 32.61 -9.67
CA ASP A 527 11.46 33.25 -9.71
C ASP A 527 12.61 32.22 -9.73
N TYR A 528 12.56 31.26 -10.66
CA TYR A 528 13.47 30.12 -10.77
C TYR A 528 14.96 30.48 -10.82
N TRP A 529 15.29 31.70 -11.26
CA TRP A 529 16.66 32.22 -11.23
C TRP A 529 17.25 32.31 -9.81
N ASN A 530 16.43 32.18 -8.77
CA ASN A 530 16.83 32.22 -7.37
C ASN A 530 16.83 30.84 -6.66
N TRP A 531 16.52 29.74 -7.34
CA TRP A 531 16.30 28.43 -6.69
C TRP A 531 17.57 27.58 -6.52
N GLY A 532 18.72 28.12 -6.90
CA GLY A 532 19.98 27.39 -6.94
C GLY A 532 20.16 26.55 -8.21
N GLU A 533 21.40 26.35 -8.61
CA GLU A 533 21.75 25.52 -9.76
C GLU A 533 21.37 24.05 -9.51
N GLY A 534 20.90 23.37 -10.56
CA GLY A 534 20.52 21.95 -10.50
C GLY A 534 19.12 21.66 -9.95
N PHE A 535 18.42 22.65 -9.40
CA PHE A 535 17.05 22.45 -8.90
C PHE A 535 16.06 22.16 -10.03
N ILE A 536 15.28 21.10 -9.89
CA ILE A 536 14.06 20.88 -10.66
C ILE A 536 13.05 20.08 -9.85
N SER A 537 11.81 20.59 -9.84
CA SER A 537 10.64 19.92 -9.28
C SER A 537 9.38 20.52 -9.92
N ALA A 538 8.24 19.89 -9.70
CA ALA A 538 6.94 20.40 -10.10
C ALA A 538 6.41 21.51 -9.17
N TYR A 539 7.20 21.97 -8.20
CA TYR A 539 6.90 23.09 -7.31
C TYR A 539 8.20 23.79 -6.86
N PRO A 540 8.13 25.05 -6.35
CA PRO A 540 9.30 25.79 -5.86
C PRO A 540 10.01 25.12 -4.67
N PRO A 541 11.28 25.45 -4.38
CA PRO A 541 12.08 24.76 -3.36
C PRO A 541 11.54 24.89 -1.92
N ASP A 542 10.59 25.79 -1.66
CA ASP A 542 10.08 26.16 -0.34
C ASP A 542 9.70 24.95 0.53
N GLN A 543 9.03 23.92 -0.01
CA GLN A 543 8.68 22.73 0.77
C GLN A 543 9.89 21.98 1.35
N PHE A 544 11.00 21.90 0.60
CA PHE A 544 12.23 21.28 1.10
C PHE A 544 12.80 22.11 2.25
N ILE A 545 12.90 23.43 2.07
CA ILE A 545 13.43 24.37 3.06
C ILE A 545 12.58 24.38 4.33
N MET A 546 11.26 24.32 4.18
CA MET A 546 10.30 24.24 5.28
C MET A 546 10.47 22.93 6.06
N LEU A 547 10.63 21.79 5.38
CA LEU A 547 10.89 20.51 6.03
C LEU A 547 12.20 20.53 6.83
N GLU A 548 13.28 21.07 6.24
CA GLU A 548 14.57 21.24 6.93
C GLU A 548 14.46 22.11 8.20
N LYS A 549 13.44 22.99 8.25
CA LYS A 549 13.07 23.83 9.41
C LYS A 549 12.01 23.19 10.33
N GLY A 550 11.62 21.94 10.08
CA GLY A 550 10.70 21.17 10.91
C GLY A 550 9.21 21.29 10.56
N ALA A 551 8.87 21.70 9.33
CA ALA A 551 7.49 21.68 8.87
C ALA A 551 6.91 20.27 8.88
N THR A 552 5.65 20.16 9.29
CA THR A 552 4.94 18.89 9.40
C THR A 552 4.06 18.65 8.18
N TYR A 553 3.50 17.44 8.11
CA TYR A 553 2.58 17.06 7.07
C TYR A 553 1.23 17.78 7.17
N GLY A 554 0.70 18.31 6.06
CA GLY A 554 -0.68 18.78 6.01
C GLY A 554 -1.04 19.75 4.87
N GLY A 555 -2.26 20.30 4.97
CA GLY A 555 -2.88 21.14 3.93
C GLY A 555 -2.59 22.63 4.03
N GLN A 556 -2.10 23.12 5.18
CA GLN A 556 -1.89 24.55 5.42
C GLN A 556 -0.65 25.11 4.70
N LEU A 557 -0.55 26.44 4.65
CA LEU A 557 0.57 27.15 4.00
C LEU A 557 1.93 26.92 4.67
N ASN A 558 1.94 26.58 5.96
CA ASN A 558 3.14 26.30 6.75
C ASN A 558 3.43 24.79 6.88
N GLN A 559 2.74 23.95 6.09
CA GLN A 559 2.87 22.48 6.11
C GLN A 559 3.32 21.98 4.73
N VAL A 560 3.83 20.76 4.65
CA VAL A 560 4.39 20.19 3.42
C VAL A 560 3.82 18.79 3.14
N TRP A 561 4.10 18.24 1.95
CA TRP A 561 3.82 16.84 1.66
C TRP A 561 5.00 16.16 0.96
N ALA A 562 5.74 15.36 1.72
CA ALA A 562 6.78 14.42 1.25
C ALA A 562 7.67 14.96 0.10
N PRO A 563 8.36 16.12 0.26
CA PRO A 563 9.04 16.73 -0.88
C PRO A 563 10.19 15.89 -1.43
N TYR A 564 10.91 15.16 -0.57
CA TYR A 564 11.96 14.24 -1.01
C TYR A 564 11.40 12.94 -1.65
N TYR A 565 10.18 12.52 -1.31
CA TYR A 565 9.51 11.41 -2.03
C TYR A 565 9.30 11.74 -3.50
N THR A 566 8.79 12.95 -3.80
CA THR A 566 8.52 13.35 -5.19
C THR A 566 9.84 13.46 -5.96
N LEU A 567 10.87 14.04 -5.33
CA LEU A 567 12.20 14.15 -5.91
C LEU A 567 12.82 12.78 -6.20
N HIS A 568 12.65 11.81 -5.30
CA HIS A 568 13.08 10.43 -5.51
C HIS A 568 12.43 9.82 -6.75
N LYS A 569 11.13 10.00 -6.98
CA LYS A 569 10.47 9.43 -8.17
C LYS A 569 11.04 10.02 -9.46
N ILE A 570 11.27 11.33 -9.48
CA ILE A 570 11.84 12.02 -10.65
C ILE A 570 13.27 11.52 -10.90
N LEU A 571 14.09 11.45 -9.84
CA LEU A 571 15.47 10.98 -9.92
C LEU A 571 15.57 9.52 -10.37
N ALA A 572 14.75 8.63 -9.80
CA ALA A 572 14.67 7.23 -10.21
C ALA A 572 14.32 7.10 -11.69
N GLY A 573 13.26 7.79 -12.15
CA GLY A 573 12.85 7.74 -13.55
C GLY A 573 13.87 8.30 -14.53
N LEU A 574 14.63 9.34 -14.16
CA LEU A 574 15.73 9.84 -15.00
C LEU A 574 16.89 8.84 -15.09
N ILE A 575 17.24 8.19 -13.97
CA ILE A 575 18.25 7.13 -13.95
C ILE A 575 17.80 5.94 -14.80
N ASP A 576 16.54 5.50 -14.66
CA ASP A 576 15.98 4.39 -15.44
C ASP A 576 16.04 4.69 -16.95
N ILE A 577 15.69 5.91 -17.37
CA ILE A 577 15.81 6.32 -18.78
C ILE A 577 17.28 6.29 -19.22
N TYR A 578 18.21 6.78 -18.41
CA TYR A 578 19.63 6.74 -18.74
C TYR A 578 20.13 5.30 -18.91
N GLU A 579 19.80 4.39 -17.99
CA GLU A 579 20.27 2.99 -18.06
C GLU A 579 19.75 2.26 -19.31
N VAL A 580 18.50 2.49 -19.73
CA VAL A 580 17.94 1.80 -20.90
C VAL A 580 18.29 2.45 -22.24
N SER A 581 18.60 3.75 -22.28
CA SER A 581 18.78 4.50 -23.55
C SER A 581 20.14 5.18 -23.73
N GLY A 582 20.93 5.31 -22.66
CA GLY A 582 22.16 6.10 -22.65
C GLY A 582 21.94 7.61 -22.77
N ASN A 583 20.72 8.12 -22.52
CA ASN A 583 20.41 9.54 -22.69
C ASN A 583 21.17 10.42 -21.69
N GLN A 584 22.21 11.10 -22.18
CA GLN A 584 23.09 11.91 -21.34
C GLN A 584 22.38 13.09 -20.67
N LYS A 585 21.37 13.69 -21.30
CA LYS A 585 20.61 14.77 -20.67
C LYS A 585 19.84 14.28 -19.45
N ALA A 586 19.36 13.04 -19.46
CA ALA A 586 18.69 12.45 -18.30
C ALA A 586 19.68 12.33 -17.12
N LEU A 587 20.90 11.86 -17.39
CA LEU A 587 21.96 11.79 -16.40
C LEU A 587 22.37 13.18 -15.89
N ASP A 588 22.50 14.17 -16.77
CA ASP A 588 22.88 15.54 -16.40
C ASP A 588 21.84 16.17 -15.46
N VAL A 589 20.54 15.95 -15.70
CA VAL A 589 19.48 16.40 -14.78
C VAL A 589 19.57 15.66 -13.45
N ALA A 590 19.74 14.34 -13.46
CA ALA A 590 19.88 13.54 -12.25
C ALA A 590 21.09 13.98 -11.39
N VAL A 591 22.22 14.28 -12.02
CA VAL A 591 23.42 14.85 -11.39
C VAL A 591 23.12 16.21 -10.77
N GLY A 592 22.54 17.15 -11.54
CA GLY A 592 22.21 18.49 -11.02
C GLY A 592 21.25 18.45 -9.83
N MET A 593 20.22 17.60 -9.89
CA MET A 593 19.30 17.37 -8.77
C MET A 593 20.06 16.87 -7.53
N SER A 594 20.98 15.93 -7.73
CA SER A 594 21.72 15.29 -6.64
C SER A 594 22.73 16.24 -5.99
N ASP A 595 23.40 17.08 -6.80
CA ASP A 595 24.27 18.15 -6.33
C ASP A 595 23.50 19.19 -5.51
N TRP A 596 22.31 19.60 -5.98
CA TRP A 596 21.45 20.52 -5.24
C TRP A 596 21.04 19.95 -3.87
N VAL A 597 20.64 18.67 -3.82
CA VAL A 597 20.27 17.98 -2.58
C VAL A 597 21.46 17.89 -1.63
N TYR A 598 22.62 17.44 -2.12
CA TYR A 598 23.82 17.29 -1.31
C TYR A 598 24.27 18.64 -0.74
N ALA A 599 24.28 19.69 -1.55
CA ALA A 599 24.67 21.03 -1.11
C ALA A 599 23.84 21.52 0.08
N ARG A 600 22.53 21.26 0.07
CA ARG A 600 21.62 21.65 1.16
C ARG A 600 21.74 20.74 2.38
N LEU A 601 21.53 19.44 2.21
CA LEU A 601 21.48 18.50 3.33
C LEU A 601 22.81 18.40 4.08
N ALA A 602 23.95 18.60 3.40
CA ALA A 602 25.27 18.59 4.04
C ALA A 602 25.49 19.76 5.03
N GLN A 603 24.65 20.81 4.99
CA GLN A 603 24.70 21.91 5.97
C GLN A 603 23.89 21.63 7.24
N LEU A 604 23.05 20.60 7.24
CA LEU A 604 22.14 20.34 8.35
C LEU A 604 22.84 19.57 9.48
N PRO A 605 22.59 19.95 10.75
CA PRO A 605 23.03 19.15 11.89
C PRO A 605 22.41 17.74 11.86
N SER A 606 23.15 16.74 12.36
CA SER A 606 22.66 15.35 12.44
C SER A 606 21.33 15.24 13.19
N ASP A 607 21.16 15.95 14.31
CA ASP A 607 19.90 15.97 15.08
C ASP A 607 18.71 16.49 14.26
N THR A 608 18.94 17.40 13.31
CA THR A 608 17.90 17.89 12.40
C THR A 608 17.51 16.81 11.41
N LEU A 609 18.48 16.15 10.76
CA LEU A 609 18.22 15.05 9.82
C LEU A 609 17.46 13.91 10.50
N ILE A 610 17.88 13.51 11.70
CA ILE A 610 17.19 12.48 12.49
C ILE A 610 15.72 12.87 12.71
N LYS A 611 15.43 14.10 13.13
CA LYS A 611 14.04 14.56 13.33
C LYS A 611 13.24 14.57 12.03
N VAL A 612 13.86 15.06 10.95
CA VAL A 612 13.22 15.18 9.64
C VAL A 612 12.80 13.80 9.13
N TRP A 613 13.67 12.79 9.13
CA TRP A 613 13.35 11.45 8.61
C TRP A 613 12.38 10.65 9.48
N ASN A 614 12.29 10.96 10.77
CA ASN A 614 11.27 10.41 11.67
C ASN A 614 9.92 11.15 11.60
N THR A 615 9.83 12.26 10.87
CA THR A 615 8.59 13.01 10.74
C THR A 615 7.62 12.28 9.82
N TYR A 616 6.40 12.06 10.30
CA TYR A 616 5.33 11.39 9.57
C TYR A 616 5.02 12.10 8.25
N ILE A 617 5.11 11.36 7.13
CA ILE A 617 4.82 11.77 5.74
C ILE A 617 5.61 12.99 5.23
N ALA A 618 5.69 14.10 5.96
CA ALA A 618 6.55 15.22 5.61
C ALA A 618 8.02 14.79 5.49
N GLY A 619 8.48 13.90 6.36
CA GLY A 619 9.80 13.28 6.31
C GLY A 619 9.93 12.12 5.33
N GLU A 620 8.89 11.77 4.58
CA GLU A 620 8.97 10.70 3.60
C GLU A 620 9.87 11.10 2.44
N PHE A 621 10.91 10.30 2.22
CA PHE A 621 11.88 10.50 1.14
C PHE A 621 11.85 9.36 0.10
N GLY A 622 10.89 8.43 0.19
CA GLY A 622 10.90 7.25 -0.68
C GLY A 622 12.24 6.51 -0.61
N GLY A 623 12.83 6.23 -1.77
CA GLY A 623 14.16 5.61 -1.90
C GLY A 623 15.26 6.60 -2.28
N MET A 624 15.29 7.83 -1.73
CA MET A 624 16.39 8.77 -2.02
C MET A 624 17.78 8.20 -1.70
N ASN A 625 17.90 7.40 -0.63
CA ASN A 625 19.13 6.68 -0.33
C ASN A 625 19.48 5.66 -1.43
N GLU A 626 18.48 4.94 -1.96
CA GLU A 626 18.63 4.03 -3.09
C GLU A 626 19.14 4.76 -4.34
N THR A 627 18.45 5.81 -4.79
CA THR A 627 18.78 6.49 -6.05
C THR A 627 20.12 7.22 -6.01
N MET A 628 20.48 7.78 -4.85
CA MET A 628 21.79 8.42 -4.66
C MET A 628 22.94 7.39 -4.65
N ALA A 629 22.74 6.23 -4.00
CA ALA A 629 23.71 5.13 -4.03
C ALA A 629 23.85 4.55 -5.44
N HIS A 630 22.73 4.43 -6.16
CA HIS A 630 22.70 4.01 -7.55
C HIS A 630 23.44 5.02 -8.45
N LEU A 631 23.23 6.33 -8.27
CA LEU A 631 23.96 7.35 -9.01
C LEU A 631 25.48 7.31 -8.72
N TYR A 632 25.88 7.01 -7.48
CA TYR A 632 27.29 6.74 -7.14
C TYR A 632 27.83 5.54 -7.93
N ARG A 633 27.07 4.45 -8.08
CA ARG A 633 27.47 3.29 -8.90
C ARG A 633 27.69 3.66 -10.37
N ILE A 634 26.86 4.56 -10.91
CA ILE A 634 26.96 5.03 -12.31
C ILE A 634 28.17 5.95 -12.52
N THR A 635 28.40 6.88 -11.60
CA THR A 635 29.34 8.01 -11.81
C THR A 635 30.70 7.83 -11.11
N GLY A 636 30.76 7.07 -10.02
CA GLY A 636 31.92 6.97 -9.14
C GLY A 636 32.13 8.18 -8.21
N GLU A 637 31.26 9.19 -8.25
CA GLU A 637 31.45 10.44 -7.50
C GLU A 637 31.05 10.31 -6.03
N SER A 638 32.03 10.43 -5.13
CA SER A 638 31.86 10.15 -3.70
C SER A 638 30.80 11.00 -2.98
N ASN A 639 30.44 12.17 -3.54
CA ASN A 639 29.41 13.03 -2.96
C ASN A 639 28.03 12.37 -2.99
N TYR A 640 27.72 11.54 -3.99
CA TYR A 640 26.41 10.88 -4.05
C TYR A 640 26.28 9.77 -3.01
N LEU A 641 27.36 9.03 -2.71
CA LEU A 641 27.34 8.10 -1.58
C LEU A 641 27.17 8.84 -0.24
N LYS A 642 27.85 9.98 -0.05
CA LYS A 642 27.66 10.82 1.14
C LYS A 642 26.23 11.35 1.23
N ALA A 643 25.67 11.81 0.10
CA ALA A 643 24.28 12.26 0.03
C ALA A 643 23.31 11.14 0.40
N ALA A 644 23.53 9.92 -0.10
CA ALA A 644 22.74 8.75 0.26
C ALA A 644 22.75 8.47 1.78
N GLN A 645 23.91 8.60 2.43
CA GLN A 645 24.06 8.45 3.89
C GLN A 645 23.32 9.54 4.69
N LEU A 646 23.13 10.74 4.14
CA LEU A 646 22.35 11.79 4.80
C LEU A 646 20.86 11.44 4.92
N PHE A 647 20.38 10.46 4.14
CA PHE A 647 19.02 9.91 4.20
C PHE A 647 18.90 8.68 5.11
N ASP A 648 19.95 8.31 5.86
CA ASP A 648 19.84 7.24 6.84
C ASP A 648 18.78 7.59 7.89
N ASN A 649 17.73 6.77 7.99
CA ASN A 649 16.75 6.86 9.07
C ASN A 649 17.33 6.22 10.33
N ILE A 650 18.16 6.99 11.03
CA ILE A 650 18.98 6.52 12.16
C ILE A 650 18.16 5.79 13.22
N ASP A 651 17.02 6.34 13.65
CA ASP A 651 16.20 5.72 14.71
C ASP A 651 15.59 4.39 14.26
N MET A 652 15.13 4.30 13.01
CA MET A 652 14.58 3.04 12.49
C MET A 652 15.70 2.00 12.25
N PHE A 653 16.77 2.39 11.54
CA PHE A 653 17.81 1.46 11.09
C PHE A 653 18.72 1.02 12.23
N PHE A 654 19.16 1.98 13.06
CA PHE A 654 20.23 1.82 14.03
C PHE A 654 19.82 2.16 15.46
N GLY A 655 18.61 2.67 15.66
CA GLY A 655 18.03 3.00 16.97
C GLY A 655 18.55 4.27 17.62
N ASP A 656 19.80 4.65 17.35
CA ASP A 656 20.44 5.86 17.86
C ASP A 656 21.65 6.24 16.98
N ALA A 657 22.19 7.44 17.18
CA ALA A 657 23.33 7.97 16.44
C ALA A 657 24.64 7.17 16.68
N ASP A 658 24.75 6.47 17.81
CA ASP A 658 25.88 5.58 18.13
C ASP A 658 25.72 4.17 17.52
N ARG A 659 24.59 3.93 16.85
CA ARG A 659 24.20 2.69 16.17
C ARG A 659 24.19 1.45 17.08
N THR A 660 23.74 1.62 18.32
CA THR A 660 23.77 0.54 19.33
C THR A 660 22.56 -0.39 19.29
N HIS A 661 21.54 -0.06 18.48
CA HIS A 661 20.20 -0.64 18.52
C HIS A 661 19.60 -0.83 17.11
N GLY A 662 18.29 -0.92 16.98
CA GLY A 662 17.55 -0.82 15.71
C GLY A 662 17.46 -2.12 14.91
N LEU A 663 16.97 -2.01 13.67
CA LEU A 663 16.85 -3.14 12.75
C LEU A 663 18.19 -3.81 12.46
N ALA A 664 19.29 -3.07 12.43
CA ALA A 664 20.64 -3.62 12.31
C ALA A 664 20.97 -4.63 13.43
N LYS A 665 20.34 -4.48 14.61
CA LYS A 665 20.45 -5.37 15.77
C LYS A 665 19.26 -6.33 15.93
N ASN A 666 18.46 -6.48 14.87
CA ASN A 666 17.25 -7.31 14.83
C ASN A 666 16.16 -6.87 15.83
N VAL A 667 16.20 -5.60 16.28
CA VAL A 667 15.11 -4.98 17.03
C VAL A 667 14.06 -4.48 16.07
N ASP A 668 12.80 -4.72 16.40
CA ASP A 668 11.66 -4.31 15.59
C ASP A 668 11.23 -2.87 15.95
N THR A 669 11.78 -1.93 15.20
CA THR A 669 11.59 -0.47 15.37
C THR A 669 10.56 0.11 14.40
N PHE A 670 9.87 -0.71 13.59
CA PHE A 670 8.89 -0.24 12.60
C PHE A 670 7.43 -0.48 12.99
N ARG A 671 7.18 -0.88 14.23
CA ARG A 671 5.84 -1.11 14.80
C ARG A 671 4.98 0.15 14.68
N GLY A 672 3.80 0.02 14.09
CA GLY A 672 2.87 1.15 13.96
C GLY A 672 3.30 2.24 12.97
N LEU A 673 4.43 2.08 12.27
CA LEU A 673 4.87 3.06 11.28
C LEU A 673 4.10 2.88 9.95
N HIS A 674 3.94 3.97 9.20
CA HIS A 674 3.42 3.93 7.83
C HIS A 674 4.28 3.01 6.95
N ALA A 675 3.67 1.99 6.34
CA ALA A 675 4.42 0.94 5.67
C ALA A 675 5.18 1.46 4.46
N ASN A 676 4.49 2.10 3.52
CA ASN A 676 5.11 2.51 2.27
C ASN A 676 6.07 3.72 2.39
N GLN A 677 5.97 4.55 3.44
CA GLN A 677 7.00 5.55 3.76
C GLN A 677 8.35 4.87 4.05
N HIS A 678 8.36 3.70 4.70
CA HIS A 678 9.56 3.09 5.25
C HIS A 678 10.13 1.94 4.40
N ILE A 679 9.31 1.13 3.70
CA ILE A 679 9.81 0.01 2.89
C ILE A 679 10.81 0.47 1.81
N PRO A 680 10.59 1.57 1.05
CA PRO A 680 11.58 2.07 0.09
C PRO A 680 12.91 2.47 0.73
N GLN A 681 12.90 2.96 1.96
CA GLN A 681 14.12 3.30 2.70
C GLN A 681 14.93 2.02 2.97
N ILE A 682 14.26 0.92 3.30
CA ILE A 682 14.86 -0.42 3.47
C ILE A 682 15.38 -0.98 2.14
N VAL A 683 14.66 -0.77 1.04
CA VAL A 683 15.18 -1.08 -0.31
C VAL A 683 16.48 -0.32 -0.56
N GLY A 684 16.54 0.95 -0.18
CA GLY A 684 17.78 1.72 -0.26
C GLY A 684 18.90 1.18 0.62
N SER A 685 18.61 0.54 1.76
CA SER A 685 19.67 -0.02 2.60
C SER A 685 20.40 -1.19 1.91
N ILE A 686 19.72 -2.04 1.14
CA ILE A 686 20.43 -3.11 0.41
C ILE A 686 21.28 -2.56 -0.74
N GLU A 687 20.88 -1.46 -1.39
CA GLU A 687 21.72 -0.77 -2.38
C GLU A 687 22.92 -0.06 -1.71
N MET A 688 22.71 0.54 -0.54
CA MET A 688 23.80 1.09 0.27
C MET A 688 24.83 0.03 0.64
N TYR A 689 24.38 -1.18 0.98
CA TYR A 689 25.29 -2.31 1.20
C TYR A 689 26.06 -2.69 -0.07
N HIS A 690 25.39 -2.71 -1.24
CA HIS A 690 26.01 -3.02 -2.53
C HIS A 690 27.23 -2.15 -2.82
N VAL A 691 27.12 -0.84 -2.55
CA VAL A 691 28.17 0.13 -2.89
C VAL A 691 29.18 0.40 -1.77
N SER A 692 28.82 0.15 -0.50
CA SER A 692 29.68 0.43 0.67
C SER A 692 30.30 -0.79 1.33
N ASN A 693 29.72 -1.98 1.15
CA ASN A 693 30.03 -3.21 1.88
C ASN A 693 29.91 -3.10 3.41
N LEU A 694 29.16 -2.14 3.94
CA LEU A 694 28.93 -1.99 5.39
C LEU A 694 27.86 -2.99 5.88
N PRO A 695 28.21 -3.99 6.72
CA PRO A 695 27.33 -5.11 7.07
C PRO A 695 26.00 -4.73 7.72
N GLU A 696 25.97 -3.59 8.41
CA GLU A 696 24.79 -3.08 9.09
C GLU A 696 23.62 -2.81 8.14
N TYR A 697 23.88 -2.31 6.93
CA TYR A 697 22.83 -2.05 5.94
C TYR A 697 22.20 -3.34 5.39
N TYR A 698 23.00 -4.39 5.21
CA TYR A 698 22.48 -5.72 4.88
C TYR A 698 21.60 -6.26 6.01
N LYS A 699 22.06 -6.12 7.27
CA LYS A 699 21.30 -6.56 8.45
C LYS A 699 19.97 -5.81 8.57
N VAL A 700 19.92 -4.51 8.28
CA VAL A 700 18.67 -3.73 8.23
C VAL A 700 17.70 -4.35 7.23
N ALA A 701 18.13 -4.55 5.98
CA ALA A 701 17.30 -5.12 4.91
C ALA A 701 16.80 -6.53 5.25
N ASP A 702 17.71 -7.42 5.64
CA ASP A 702 17.37 -8.82 5.91
C ASP A 702 16.51 -9.00 7.16
N ASN A 703 16.81 -8.29 8.26
CA ASN A 703 15.98 -8.38 9.47
C ASN A 703 14.60 -7.78 9.26
N PHE A 704 14.49 -6.66 8.53
CA PHE A 704 13.20 -6.10 8.16
C PHE A 704 12.38 -7.09 7.33
N TRP A 705 12.96 -7.62 6.24
CA TRP A 705 12.26 -8.57 5.37
C TRP A 705 11.74 -9.78 6.15
N TYR A 706 12.61 -10.38 6.98
CA TYR A 706 12.26 -11.54 7.80
C TYR A 706 11.07 -11.25 8.72
N LYS A 707 11.12 -10.13 9.46
CA LYS A 707 10.04 -9.72 10.36
C LYS A 707 8.76 -9.40 9.60
N ALA A 708 8.85 -8.65 8.51
CA ALA A 708 7.69 -8.27 7.70
C ALA A 708 6.93 -9.52 7.18
N VAL A 709 7.65 -10.48 6.61
CA VAL A 709 7.07 -11.73 6.06
C VAL A 709 6.51 -12.62 7.16
N HIS A 710 7.15 -12.71 8.32
CA HIS A 710 6.72 -13.63 9.37
C HIS A 710 5.73 -13.05 10.37
N ASP A 711 5.71 -11.74 10.61
CA ASP A 711 4.96 -11.12 11.71
C ASP A 711 3.94 -10.07 11.27
N TYR A 712 3.94 -9.67 9.98
CA TYR A 712 3.08 -8.60 9.45
C TYR A 712 2.32 -8.94 8.17
N MET A 713 2.64 -10.06 7.53
CA MET A 713 2.15 -10.41 6.20
C MET A 713 0.80 -11.13 6.25
N TYR A 714 -0.16 -10.69 5.42
CA TYR A 714 -1.39 -11.42 5.12
C TYR A 714 -1.14 -12.49 4.03
N SER A 715 -2.01 -13.49 3.93
CA SER A 715 -1.87 -14.64 3.01
C SER A 715 -1.64 -14.29 1.53
N ILE A 716 -2.10 -13.13 1.06
CA ILE A 716 -1.84 -12.66 -0.32
C ILE A 716 -0.40 -12.18 -0.55
N GLY A 717 0.42 -12.05 0.49
CA GLY A 717 1.79 -11.51 0.43
C GLY A 717 1.93 -10.03 0.80
N GLY A 718 0.82 -9.34 1.06
CA GLY A 718 0.80 -7.92 1.42
C GLY A 718 0.99 -7.66 2.92
N VAL A 719 1.30 -6.40 3.24
CA VAL A 719 1.46 -5.85 4.59
C VAL A 719 0.67 -4.56 4.73
N ALA A 720 0.55 -4.02 5.95
CA ALA A 720 -0.31 -2.90 6.33
C ALA A 720 -1.81 -3.25 6.40
N GLY A 721 -2.57 -2.42 7.11
CA GLY A 721 -3.98 -2.63 7.40
C GLY A 721 -4.28 -2.61 8.89
N ALA A 722 -3.57 -1.77 9.65
CA ALA A 722 -3.68 -1.72 11.11
C ALA A 722 -4.99 -1.07 11.57
N ARG A 723 -5.66 -1.73 12.51
CA ARG A 723 -6.62 -1.10 13.42
C ARG A 723 -5.94 -0.46 14.62
N THR A 724 -4.78 -0.99 15.00
CA THR A 724 -3.95 -0.45 16.09
C THR A 724 -2.51 -0.29 15.61
N PRO A 725 -2.05 0.95 15.31
CA PRO A 725 -2.82 2.20 15.34
C PRO A 725 -3.94 2.22 14.29
N ALA A 726 -4.93 3.10 14.46
CA ALA A 726 -6.07 3.22 13.54
C ALA A 726 -5.67 3.91 12.24
N ASN A 727 -4.91 3.20 11.40
CA ASN A 727 -4.48 3.64 10.08
C ASN A 727 -4.21 2.41 9.18
N ALA A 728 -4.96 2.30 8.08
CA ALA A 728 -4.87 1.19 7.13
C ALA A 728 -3.53 1.13 6.37
N GLU A 729 -2.75 2.21 6.32
CA GLU A 729 -1.44 2.27 5.67
C GLU A 729 -0.29 1.90 6.62
N CYS A 730 -0.56 1.73 7.91
CA CYS A 730 0.45 1.42 8.91
C CYS A 730 0.61 -0.09 9.14
N PHE A 731 1.81 -0.48 9.56
CA PHE A 731 2.04 -1.76 10.22
C PHE A 731 1.26 -1.83 11.54
N ILE A 732 0.91 -3.04 11.99
CA ILE A 732 0.32 -3.23 13.31
C ILE A 732 1.33 -2.87 14.42
N SER A 733 0.83 -2.40 15.55
CA SER A 733 1.68 -2.02 16.69
C SER A 733 2.26 -3.21 17.45
N GLN A 734 1.60 -4.36 17.39
CA GLN A 734 2.03 -5.60 18.03
C GLN A 734 2.34 -6.65 16.96
N PRO A 735 3.60 -7.09 16.81
CA PRO A 735 3.98 -8.05 15.78
C PRO A 735 3.28 -9.39 16.01
N ALA A 736 3.06 -10.14 14.94
CA ALA A 736 2.47 -11.47 14.99
C ALA A 736 1.01 -11.51 15.51
N THR A 737 0.28 -10.40 15.39
CA THR A 737 -1.11 -10.24 15.89
C THR A 737 -2.08 -9.65 14.86
N LEU A 738 -2.04 -10.15 13.61
CA LEU A 738 -2.89 -9.62 12.53
C LEU A 738 -4.39 -9.72 12.82
N TYR A 739 -4.85 -10.78 13.49
CA TYR A 739 -6.26 -10.90 13.84
C TYR A 739 -6.66 -9.86 14.88
N GLU A 740 -5.84 -9.67 15.92
CA GLU A 740 -6.10 -8.72 17.01
C GLU A 740 -5.95 -7.26 16.57
N ASN A 741 -4.90 -6.93 15.80
CA ASN A 741 -4.51 -5.55 15.50
C ASN A 741 -4.57 -5.16 14.01
N GLY A 742 -4.72 -6.12 13.09
CA GLY A 742 -4.81 -5.91 11.64
C GLY A 742 -6.24 -5.74 11.14
N PHE A 743 -6.56 -6.21 9.93
CA PHE A 743 -7.91 -6.20 9.30
C PHE A 743 -8.71 -4.90 9.50
N SER A 744 -8.09 -3.74 9.26
CA SER A 744 -8.74 -2.42 9.34
C SER A 744 -9.93 -2.27 8.40
N ALA A 745 -11.06 -1.74 8.87
CA ALA A 745 -12.22 -1.52 8.00
C ALA A 745 -11.91 -0.58 6.81
N GLY A 746 -10.92 0.31 6.95
CA GLY A 746 -10.47 1.23 5.89
C GLY A 746 -9.65 0.60 4.78
N GLY A 747 -9.29 -0.68 4.90
CA GLY A 747 -8.52 -1.42 3.92
C GLY A 747 -7.37 -2.20 4.54
N GLN A 748 -6.79 -3.08 3.74
CA GLN A 748 -5.55 -3.77 4.06
C GLN A 748 -4.67 -3.79 2.81
N ASN A 749 -3.38 -4.09 2.98
CA ASN A 749 -2.49 -4.38 1.87
C ASN A 749 -2.47 -3.26 0.82
N GLU A 750 -1.88 -2.10 1.18
CA GLU A 750 -1.55 -1.08 0.19
C GLU A 750 -0.68 -1.71 -0.91
N THR A 751 -1.06 -1.53 -2.18
CA THR A 751 -0.38 -2.17 -3.32
C THR A 751 1.09 -1.76 -3.41
N CYS A 752 1.41 -0.47 -3.15
CA CYS A 752 2.79 0.04 -3.13
C CYS A 752 3.70 -0.71 -2.16
N ALA A 753 3.19 -1.08 -0.98
CA ALA A 753 3.98 -1.79 0.02
C ALA A 753 4.43 -3.16 -0.51
N THR A 754 3.57 -3.85 -1.26
CA THR A 754 3.94 -5.14 -1.87
C THR A 754 4.87 -4.96 -3.05
N TYR A 755 4.67 -3.93 -3.89
CA TYR A 755 5.62 -3.58 -4.94
C TYR A 755 7.05 -3.42 -4.38
N ASN A 756 7.20 -2.62 -3.32
CA ASN A 756 8.50 -2.38 -2.70
C ASN A 756 9.06 -3.61 -1.96
N MET A 757 8.19 -4.44 -1.37
CA MET A 757 8.62 -5.72 -0.78
C MET A 757 9.13 -6.70 -1.84
N LEU A 758 8.50 -6.78 -3.02
CA LEU A 758 9.01 -7.57 -4.15
C LEU A 758 10.37 -7.05 -4.62
N LYS A 759 10.53 -5.73 -4.73
CA LYS A 759 11.82 -5.10 -5.04
C LYS A 759 12.90 -5.45 -4.01
N LEU A 760 12.61 -5.30 -2.71
CA LEU A 760 13.52 -5.69 -1.63
C LEU A 760 13.91 -7.17 -1.71
N THR A 761 12.92 -8.04 -1.94
CA THR A 761 13.11 -9.50 -2.02
C THR A 761 14.03 -9.88 -3.17
N SER A 762 13.82 -9.30 -4.35
CA SER A 762 14.67 -9.49 -5.52
C SER A 762 16.10 -9.03 -5.24
N ASN A 763 16.27 -7.86 -4.63
CA ASN A 763 17.59 -7.31 -4.31
C ASN A 763 18.33 -8.16 -3.27
N LEU A 764 17.67 -8.63 -2.21
CA LEU A 764 18.27 -9.55 -1.23
C LEU A 764 18.73 -10.86 -1.90
N PHE A 765 17.96 -11.37 -2.85
CA PHE A 765 18.28 -12.59 -3.58
C PHE A 765 19.53 -12.46 -4.45
N LEU A 766 19.93 -11.24 -4.84
CA LEU A 766 21.22 -11.02 -5.54
C LEU A 766 22.45 -11.32 -4.67
N PHE A 767 22.28 -11.31 -3.35
CA PHE A 767 23.33 -11.57 -2.36
C PHE A 767 23.21 -12.97 -1.74
N ASP A 768 22.01 -13.39 -1.40
CA ASP A 768 21.76 -14.66 -0.72
C ASP A 768 20.58 -15.41 -1.35
N GLN A 769 20.87 -16.50 -2.06
CA GLN A 769 19.93 -17.22 -2.91
C GLN A 769 19.01 -18.18 -2.13
N ARG A 770 18.32 -17.67 -1.11
CA ARG A 770 17.33 -18.42 -0.34
C ARG A 770 16.02 -18.58 -1.11
N ALA A 771 15.50 -19.80 -1.19
CA ALA A 771 14.23 -20.06 -1.87
C ALA A 771 13.02 -19.37 -1.23
N GLU A 772 13.05 -19.12 0.09
CA GLU A 772 11.96 -18.41 0.79
C GLU A 772 11.74 -16.98 0.26
N LEU A 773 12.79 -16.34 -0.27
CA LEU A 773 12.69 -15.04 -0.92
C LEU A 773 11.82 -15.18 -2.19
N MET A 774 12.12 -16.17 -3.04
CA MET A 774 11.36 -16.35 -4.28
C MET A 774 10.01 -17.06 -4.09
N ASP A 775 9.80 -17.77 -2.99
CA ASP A 775 8.47 -18.22 -2.55
C ASP A 775 7.60 -17.03 -2.13
N TYR A 776 8.15 -16.05 -1.40
CA TYR A 776 7.46 -14.80 -1.12
C TYR A 776 7.19 -14.00 -2.41
N TYR A 777 8.18 -13.92 -3.32
CA TYR A 777 8.03 -13.19 -4.58
C TYR A 777 6.88 -13.76 -5.41
N GLU A 778 6.83 -15.10 -5.58
CA GLU A 778 5.72 -15.81 -6.23
C GLU A 778 4.39 -15.49 -5.57
N ARG A 779 4.34 -15.53 -4.23
CA ARG A 779 3.11 -15.27 -3.48
C ARG A 779 2.59 -13.85 -3.68
N GLY A 780 3.42 -12.83 -3.46
CA GLY A 780 3.03 -11.42 -3.63
C GLY A 780 2.70 -11.06 -5.07
N LEU A 781 3.40 -11.65 -6.04
CA LEU A 781 3.14 -11.43 -7.45
C LEU A 781 1.77 -11.98 -7.87
N TYR A 782 1.55 -13.29 -7.70
CA TYR A 782 0.31 -13.93 -8.16
C TYR A 782 -0.92 -13.50 -7.37
N ASN A 783 -0.79 -13.34 -6.05
CA ASN A 783 -1.95 -13.18 -5.17
C ASN A 783 -2.25 -11.73 -4.80
N HIS A 784 -1.32 -10.79 -5.01
CA HIS A 784 -1.56 -9.38 -4.75
C HIS A 784 -1.37 -8.52 -5.99
N ILE A 785 -0.18 -8.49 -6.60
CA ILE A 785 0.09 -7.61 -7.75
C ILE A 785 -0.83 -7.93 -8.93
N LEU A 786 -0.92 -9.20 -9.37
CA LEU A 786 -1.83 -9.56 -10.45
C LEU A 786 -3.30 -9.36 -10.09
N ALA A 787 -3.67 -9.48 -8.80
CA ALA A 787 -5.03 -9.31 -8.32
C ALA A 787 -5.47 -7.84 -8.16
N SER A 788 -4.50 -6.92 -8.14
CA SER A 788 -4.70 -5.47 -8.00
C SER A 788 -5.17 -4.77 -9.28
N VAL A 789 -5.20 -5.47 -10.42
CA VAL A 789 -5.59 -4.91 -11.73
C VAL A 789 -7.05 -5.23 -12.06
N ALA A 790 -7.76 -4.28 -12.66
CA ALA A 790 -9.13 -4.44 -13.09
C ALA A 790 -9.29 -5.45 -14.24
N GLU A 791 -10.51 -5.96 -14.40
CA GLU A 791 -10.83 -6.99 -15.39
C GLU A 791 -10.55 -6.50 -16.82
N ASP A 792 -11.04 -5.31 -17.17
CA ASP A 792 -11.10 -4.84 -18.57
C ASP A 792 -10.28 -3.56 -18.84
N SER A 793 -9.54 -3.06 -17.86
CA SER A 793 -8.81 -1.78 -17.97
C SER A 793 -7.53 -1.78 -17.12
N PRO A 794 -6.60 -0.82 -17.31
CA PRO A 794 -5.43 -0.69 -16.44
C PRO A 794 -5.76 -0.05 -15.07
N ALA A 795 -7.05 0.10 -14.73
CA ALA A 795 -7.41 0.59 -13.40
C ALA A 795 -6.90 -0.37 -12.32
N ASN A 796 -6.46 0.18 -11.19
CA ASN A 796 -5.81 -0.60 -10.14
C ASN A 796 -6.30 -0.25 -8.74
N THR A 797 -6.07 -1.17 -7.80
CA THR A 797 -6.41 -1.03 -6.38
C THR A 797 -5.38 -0.19 -5.63
N TYR A 798 -5.87 0.59 -4.66
CA TYR A 798 -5.02 1.19 -3.63
C TYR A 798 -4.83 0.20 -2.47
N HIS A 799 -5.91 -0.17 -1.81
CA HIS A 799 -5.97 -1.24 -0.81
C HIS A 799 -6.64 -2.49 -1.39
N VAL A 800 -6.14 -3.67 -1.02
CA VAL A 800 -6.76 -4.96 -1.35
C VAL A 800 -7.45 -5.53 -0.11
N PRO A 801 -8.80 -5.41 -0.01
CA PRO A 801 -9.52 -5.77 1.18
C PRO A 801 -9.64 -7.29 1.33
N LEU A 802 -9.44 -7.79 2.56
CA LEU A 802 -9.42 -9.23 2.89
C LEU A 802 -10.49 -9.63 3.92
N ARG A 803 -11.37 -8.70 4.30
CA ARG A 803 -12.50 -8.96 5.19
C ARG A 803 -13.58 -9.79 4.47
N PRO A 804 -14.52 -10.42 5.20
CA PRO A 804 -15.55 -11.27 4.59
C PRO A 804 -16.41 -10.52 3.58
N GLY A 805 -16.63 -11.11 2.40
CA GLY A 805 -17.53 -10.54 1.40
C GLY A 805 -17.12 -9.18 0.84
N SER A 806 -15.89 -8.71 1.06
CA SER A 806 -15.39 -7.43 0.57
C SER A 806 -15.27 -7.38 -0.96
N SER A 807 -15.12 -6.18 -1.52
CA SER A 807 -14.91 -5.97 -2.96
C SER A 807 -13.67 -5.12 -3.23
N LYS A 808 -12.92 -5.47 -4.28
CA LYS A 808 -11.80 -4.65 -4.77
C LYS A 808 -12.35 -3.37 -5.42
N GLN A 809 -11.67 -2.25 -5.20
CA GLN A 809 -11.98 -0.95 -5.82
C GLN A 809 -10.86 -0.60 -6.80
N PHE A 810 -11.22 -0.27 -8.05
CA PHE A 810 -10.25 0.01 -9.11
C PHE A 810 -10.37 1.46 -9.56
N SER A 811 -9.24 2.15 -9.67
CA SER A 811 -9.20 3.57 -10.03
C SER A 811 -8.23 3.83 -11.18
N ASN A 812 -8.36 5.01 -11.80
CA ASN A 812 -7.46 5.53 -12.83
C ASN A 812 -7.38 4.71 -14.16
N PRO A 813 -8.50 4.27 -14.75
CA PRO A 813 -8.49 3.51 -16.02
C PRO A 813 -7.86 4.26 -17.20
N ASN A 814 -7.85 5.61 -17.15
CA ASN A 814 -7.39 6.47 -18.23
C ASN A 814 -6.03 7.13 -17.95
N MET A 815 -5.38 6.84 -16.81
CA MET A 815 -4.09 7.43 -16.43
C MET A 815 -4.10 8.97 -16.37
N THR A 816 -5.18 9.57 -15.86
CA THR A 816 -5.39 11.03 -15.82
C THR A 816 -5.25 11.65 -14.44
N GLY A 817 -5.04 10.85 -13.39
CA GLY A 817 -4.80 11.33 -12.03
C GLY A 817 -4.23 10.21 -11.17
N PHE A 818 -3.27 10.53 -10.30
CA PHE A 818 -2.45 9.52 -9.65
C PHE A 818 -2.49 9.65 -8.14
N THR A 819 -2.59 8.49 -7.49
CA THR A 819 -2.10 8.25 -6.12
C THR A 819 -0.73 7.55 -6.20
N CYS A 820 -0.09 7.29 -5.05
CA CYS A 820 1.12 6.46 -5.01
C CYS A 820 0.91 5.08 -5.66
N CYS A 821 -0.21 4.40 -5.36
CA CYS A 821 -0.53 3.08 -5.90
C CYS A 821 -0.72 3.07 -7.40
N ASN A 822 -1.32 4.13 -7.98
CA ASN A 822 -1.40 4.25 -9.44
C ASN A 822 0.00 4.40 -10.06
N GLY A 823 0.91 5.12 -9.40
CA GLY A 823 2.30 5.25 -9.80
C GLY A 823 3.05 3.92 -9.79
N THR A 824 2.95 3.13 -8.71
CA THR A 824 3.60 1.80 -8.67
C THR A 824 2.94 0.77 -9.58
N ALA A 825 1.64 0.91 -9.88
CA ALA A 825 0.94 -0.02 -10.77
C ALA A 825 1.47 0.08 -12.21
N ILE A 826 1.71 1.30 -12.71
CA ILE A 826 2.32 1.48 -14.03
C ILE A 826 3.74 0.93 -14.09
N GLU A 827 4.52 0.96 -13.00
CA GLU A 827 5.84 0.33 -12.95
C GLU A 827 5.81 -1.19 -12.76
N SER A 828 4.80 -1.72 -12.07
CA SER A 828 4.70 -3.16 -11.83
C SER A 828 4.34 -3.91 -13.11
N SER A 829 3.34 -3.39 -13.83
CA SER A 829 2.77 -4.05 -15.00
C SER A 829 3.66 -4.00 -16.25
N THR A 830 4.63 -3.09 -16.31
CA THR A 830 5.59 -2.96 -17.42
C THR A 830 6.84 -3.83 -17.26
N LYS A 831 6.99 -4.56 -16.14
CA LYS A 831 8.18 -5.37 -15.85
C LYS A 831 7.92 -6.75 -15.26
N LEU A 832 6.74 -7.33 -15.47
CA LEU A 832 6.32 -8.58 -14.84
C LEU A 832 7.26 -9.78 -15.12
N GLN A 833 8.13 -9.69 -16.13
CA GLN A 833 9.15 -10.68 -16.47
C GLN A 833 10.47 -10.58 -15.68
N ASN A 834 10.70 -9.48 -14.95
CA ASN A 834 12.03 -9.09 -14.45
C ASN A 834 12.71 -10.08 -13.49
N SER A 835 11.93 -10.92 -12.83
CA SER A 835 12.39 -11.87 -11.80
C SER A 835 12.17 -13.32 -12.18
N ILE A 836 11.83 -13.61 -13.45
CA ILE A 836 11.70 -15.00 -13.93
C ILE A 836 13.05 -15.71 -13.87
N TYR A 837 14.11 -15.04 -14.34
CA TYR A 837 15.47 -15.57 -14.38
C TYR A 837 16.47 -14.58 -13.82
N PHE A 838 17.50 -15.05 -13.12
CA PHE A 838 18.75 -14.32 -12.83
C PHE A 838 19.97 -15.13 -13.28
N LYS A 839 21.13 -14.48 -13.37
CA LYS A 839 22.39 -15.12 -13.70
C LYS A 839 23.48 -14.82 -12.68
N SER A 840 24.44 -15.73 -12.55
CA SER A 840 25.67 -15.41 -11.81
C SER A 840 26.50 -14.37 -12.56
N LYS A 841 27.25 -13.55 -11.82
CA LYS A 841 28.08 -12.48 -12.40
C LYS A 841 29.17 -12.96 -13.37
N ASP A 842 29.58 -14.22 -13.27
CA ASP A 842 30.54 -14.88 -14.16
C ASP A 842 29.87 -15.61 -15.34
N ASP A 843 28.56 -15.42 -15.50
CA ASP A 843 27.70 -16.09 -16.49
C ASP A 843 27.78 -17.63 -16.42
N GLN A 844 28.19 -18.25 -15.31
CA GLN A 844 28.30 -19.71 -15.19
C GLN A 844 27.05 -20.41 -14.63
N ALA A 845 26.06 -19.66 -14.14
CA ALA A 845 24.84 -20.21 -13.57
C ALA A 845 23.60 -19.39 -13.97
N LEU A 846 22.53 -20.11 -14.32
CA LEU A 846 21.19 -19.58 -14.54
C LEU A 846 20.30 -19.99 -13.37
N TYR A 847 19.59 -19.04 -12.79
CA TYR A 847 18.56 -19.27 -11.77
C TYR A 847 17.19 -19.13 -12.41
N VAL A 848 16.37 -20.19 -12.35
CA VAL A 848 14.97 -20.18 -12.77
C VAL A 848 14.11 -20.02 -11.52
N ASN A 849 13.65 -18.79 -11.29
CA ASN A 849 12.94 -18.40 -10.08
C ASN A 849 11.44 -18.58 -10.24
N LEU A 850 10.86 -18.14 -11.37
CA LEU A 850 9.43 -18.22 -11.63
C LEU A 850 9.13 -19.15 -12.81
N TYR A 851 7.98 -19.81 -12.74
CA TYR A 851 7.49 -20.69 -13.78
C TYR A 851 6.43 -19.98 -14.62
N VAL A 852 6.89 -19.22 -15.61
CA VAL A 852 6.06 -18.37 -16.46
C VAL A 852 6.44 -18.64 -17.91
N PRO A 853 5.48 -18.78 -18.84
CA PRO A 853 5.78 -18.95 -20.25
C PRO A 853 6.61 -17.77 -20.75
N SER A 854 7.83 -18.05 -21.19
CA SER A 854 8.80 -17.01 -21.50
C SER A 854 9.94 -17.52 -22.37
N THR A 855 10.55 -16.62 -23.13
CA THR A 855 11.81 -16.86 -23.83
C THR A 855 12.89 -15.95 -23.26
N LEU A 856 13.98 -16.54 -22.77
CA LEU A 856 15.17 -15.83 -22.34
C LEU A 856 16.23 -15.87 -23.45
N ASN A 857 16.71 -14.70 -23.87
CA ASN A 857 17.87 -14.53 -24.74
C ASN A 857 19.11 -14.17 -23.91
N TRP A 858 19.91 -15.18 -23.55
CA TRP A 858 21.14 -15.01 -22.78
C TRP A 858 22.33 -14.70 -23.71
N THR A 859 22.41 -13.43 -24.11
CA THR A 859 23.34 -12.92 -25.13
C THR A 859 24.80 -13.24 -24.84
N GLU A 860 25.25 -13.12 -23.59
CA GLU A 860 26.64 -13.37 -23.19
C GLU A 860 27.08 -14.81 -23.40
N ARG A 861 26.11 -15.75 -23.40
CA ARG A 861 26.36 -17.17 -23.67
C ARG A 861 25.94 -17.63 -25.06
N GLN A 862 25.30 -16.78 -25.86
CA GLN A 862 24.65 -17.17 -27.11
C GLN A 862 23.70 -18.35 -26.92
N VAL A 863 22.96 -18.36 -25.80
CA VAL A 863 21.98 -19.38 -25.45
C VAL A 863 20.60 -18.74 -25.35
N THR A 864 19.60 -19.41 -25.91
CA THR A 864 18.18 -19.08 -25.67
C THR A 864 17.56 -20.19 -24.83
N VAL A 865 16.78 -19.81 -23.81
CA VAL A 865 16.00 -20.74 -22.98
C VAL A 865 14.53 -20.46 -23.18
N GLU A 866 13.82 -21.41 -23.77
CA GLU A 866 12.37 -21.34 -23.95
C GLU A 866 11.68 -22.10 -22.82
N GLN A 867 10.88 -21.41 -22.03
CA GLN A 867 10.05 -21.99 -20.99
C GLN A 867 8.60 -22.08 -21.48
N ALA A 868 8.14 -23.31 -21.73
CA ALA A 868 6.77 -23.59 -22.14
C ALA A 868 6.00 -24.24 -20.98
N THR A 869 4.93 -23.59 -20.52
CA THR A 869 4.09 -24.08 -19.42
C THR A 869 2.67 -23.51 -19.50
N SER A 870 1.73 -24.12 -18.77
CA SER A 870 0.43 -23.51 -18.42
C SER A 870 0.33 -23.22 -16.92
N PHE A 871 1.45 -23.13 -16.21
CA PHE A 871 1.49 -22.76 -14.81
C PHE A 871 0.82 -21.38 -14.60
N PRO A 872 -0.07 -21.22 -13.61
CA PRO A 872 -0.39 -22.15 -12.52
C PRO A 872 -1.62 -23.05 -12.78
N LYS A 873 -2.15 -23.14 -14.00
CA LYS A 873 -3.26 -24.07 -14.35
C LYS A 873 -2.77 -25.52 -14.46
N GLU A 874 -1.49 -25.72 -14.73
CA GLU A 874 -0.83 -27.03 -14.81
C GLU A 874 0.43 -27.10 -13.94
N ASP A 875 0.78 -28.31 -13.50
CA ASP A 875 1.77 -28.60 -12.46
C ASP A 875 3.19 -28.88 -13.00
N HIS A 876 3.48 -28.47 -14.24
CA HIS A 876 4.74 -28.76 -14.91
C HIS A 876 5.19 -27.63 -15.83
N THR A 877 6.51 -27.57 -16.08
CA THR A 877 7.14 -26.63 -17.02
C THR A 877 8.20 -27.35 -17.83
N ARG A 878 8.39 -26.93 -19.08
CA ARG A 878 9.42 -27.47 -19.98
C ARG A 878 10.37 -26.35 -20.38
N LEU A 879 11.66 -26.53 -20.11
CA LEU A 879 12.74 -25.66 -20.57
C LEU A 879 13.42 -26.30 -21.78
N THR A 880 13.49 -25.60 -22.90
CA THR A 880 14.26 -26.01 -24.08
C THR A 880 15.49 -25.13 -24.21
N ILE A 881 16.66 -25.73 -24.27
CA ILE A 881 17.92 -25.02 -24.50
C ILE A 881 18.17 -24.94 -26.01
N LYS A 882 18.35 -23.72 -26.53
CA LYS A 882 18.85 -23.46 -27.88
C LYS A 882 20.25 -22.87 -27.77
N GLY A 883 21.20 -23.40 -28.53
CA GLY A 883 22.63 -23.16 -28.33
C GLY A 883 23.30 -24.23 -27.47
N SER A 884 24.57 -24.04 -27.12
CA SER A 884 25.35 -25.06 -26.40
C SER A 884 26.36 -24.47 -25.44
N GLY A 885 26.71 -25.20 -24.38
CA GLY A 885 27.76 -24.81 -23.45
C GLY A 885 27.58 -25.39 -22.05
N LYS A 886 28.63 -25.27 -21.23
CA LYS A 886 28.62 -25.71 -19.84
C LYS A 886 28.19 -24.58 -18.91
N PHE A 887 27.09 -24.77 -18.20
CA PHE A 887 26.61 -23.88 -17.13
C PHE A 887 25.71 -24.64 -16.17
N ASP A 888 25.58 -24.11 -14.96
CA ASP A 888 24.68 -24.63 -13.93
C ASP A 888 23.26 -24.09 -14.11
N LEU A 889 22.27 -24.97 -14.06
CA LEU A 889 20.87 -24.57 -14.00
C LEU A 889 20.35 -24.78 -12.57
N ASN A 890 20.04 -23.70 -11.87
CA ASN A 890 19.44 -23.71 -10.53
C ASN A 890 17.93 -23.49 -10.68
N VAL A 891 17.14 -24.55 -10.57
CA VAL A 891 15.68 -24.45 -10.60
C VAL A 891 15.14 -24.38 -9.18
N ARG A 892 14.24 -23.42 -8.90
CA ARG A 892 13.60 -23.32 -7.59
C ARG A 892 12.81 -24.60 -7.30
N VAL A 893 12.85 -25.12 -6.09
CA VAL A 893 11.92 -26.15 -5.61
C VAL A 893 10.98 -25.44 -4.63
N PRO A 894 9.77 -25.04 -5.06
CA PRO A 894 8.91 -24.21 -4.23
C PRO A 894 8.58 -24.85 -2.88
N GLY A 895 8.45 -24.06 -1.81
CA GLY A 895 8.11 -24.56 -0.48
C GLY A 895 6.79 -25.36 -0.43
N TRP A 896 5.83 -25.04 -1.31
CA TRP A 896 4.55 -25.73 -1.40
C TRP A 896 4.62 -27.10 -2.12
N ALA A 897 5.70 -27.42 -2.84
CA ALA A 897 5.85 -28.62 -3.68
C ALA A 897 6.18 -29.89 -2.87
N THR A 898 5.42 -30.16 -1.80
CA THR A 898 5.73 -31.25 -0.86
C THR A 898 5.33 -32.65 -1.35
N LYS A 899 4.65 -32.76 -2.49
CA LYS A 899 4.34 -34.04 -3.16
C LYS A 899 5.47 -34.53 -4.07
N GLY A 900 6.57 -33.78 -4.14
CA GLY A 900 7.76 -34.12 -4.92
C GLY A 900 8.07 -33.09 -6.01
N PHE A 901 9.31 -33.13 -6.48
CA PHE A 901 9.81 -32.32 -7.58
C PHE A 901 10.56 -33.25 -8.52
N PHE A 902 9.98 -33.51 -9.68
CA PHE A 902 10.45 -34.52 -10.64
C PHE A 902 11.13 -33.84 -11.83
N VAL A 903 12.27 -34.38 -12.24
CA VAL A 903 13.07 -33.83 -13.34
C VAL A 903 13.28 -34.90 -14.40
N MET A 904 12.92 -34.60 -15.65
CA MET A 904 13.32 -35.38 -16.81
C MET A 904 14.23 -34.54 -17.71
N ILE A 905 15.28 -35.15 -18.24
CA ILE A 905 16.15 -34.52 -19.23
C ILE A 905 16.17 -35.41 -20.47
N ASN A 906 15.77 -34.87 -21.61
CA ASN A 906 15.63 -35.60 -22.88
C ASN A 906 14.83 -36.90 -22.73
N GLY A 907 13.67 -36.82 -22.04
CA GLY A 907 12.77 -37.95 -21.78
C GLY A 907 13.28 -38.97 -20.76
N LYS A 908 14.40 -38.71 -20.07
CA LYS A 908 14.95 -39.60 -19.05
C LYS A 908 14.84 -38.98 -17.66
N GLU A 909 14.18 -39.69 -16.75
CA GLU A 909 14.09 -39.32 -15.35
C GLU A 909 15.48 -39.19 -14.71
N GLN A 910 15.69 -38.09 -13.97
CA GLN A 910 16.93 -37.84 -13.22
C GLN A 910 16.71 -38.16 -11.74
N LYS A 911 17.61 -38.97 -11.15
CA LYS A 911 17.59 -39.31 -9.72
C LYS A 911 18.28 -38.22 -8.90
N LEU A 912 17.67 -37.04 -8.87
CA LEU A 912 18.15 -35.89 -8.12
C LEU A 912 17.41 -35.76 -6.79
N VAL A 913 18.11 -35.37 -5.73
CA VAL A 913 17.49 -35.11 -4.42
C VAL A 913 17.02 -33.66 -4.40
N SER A 914 15.70 -33.46 -4.33
CA SER A 914 15.06 -32.16 -4.20
C SER A 914 14.46 -31.99 -2.80
N THR A 915 14.53 -30.78 -2.25
CA THR A 915 13.93 -30.43 -0.95
C THR A 915 13.00 -29.24 -1.16
N PRO A 916 11.73 -29.29 -0.72
CA PRO A 916 10.86 -28.12 -0.78
C PRO A 916 11.47 -26.91 -0.08
N GLY A 917 11.39 -25.74 -0.71
CA GLY A 917 12.01 -24.51 -0.22
C GLY A 917 13.53 -24.48 -0.42
N SER A 918 14.03 -25.03 -1.54
CA SER A 918 15.45 -24.99 -1.92
C SER A 918 15.64 -24.65 -3.40
N TYR A 919 16.88 -24.54 -3.85
CA TYR A 919 17.21 -24.61 -5.29
C TYR A 919 17.82 -25.96 -5.60
N LEU A 920 17.40 -26.58 -6.71
CA LEU A 920 18.01 -27.78 -7.25
C LEU A 920 18.99 -27.39 -8.36
N LYS A 921 20.28 -27.62 -8.11
CA LYS A 921 21.35 -27.39 -9.08
C LYS A 921 21.51 -28.57 -10.04
N ILE A 922 21.49 -28.28 -11.34
CA ILE A 922 21.70 -29.24 -12.43
C ILE A 922 22.92 -28.78 -13.25
N SER A 923 24.06 -29.42 -13.05
CA SER A 923 25.32 -29.11 -13.74
C SER A 923 25.52 -29.99 -14.97
N ARG A 924 25.50 -29.41 -16.17
CA ARG A 924 25.68 -30.15 -17.43
C ARG A 924 26.42 -29.33 -18.49
N GLU A 925 26.91 -30.05 -19.50
CA GLU A 925 27.22 -29.47 -20.81
C GLU A 925 25.97 -29.60 -21.67
N TRP A 926 25.27 -28.48 -21.83
CA TRP A 926 24.00 -28.40 -22.55
C TRP A 926 24.26 -28.36 -24.06
N LYS A 927 23.38 -29.04 -24.80
CA LYS A 927 23.38 -29.06 -26.26
C LYS A 927 22.13 -28.42 -26.80
N ASP A 928 22.22 -27.99 -28.05
CA ASP A 928 21.09 -27.45 -28.77
C ASP A 928 19.96 -28.48 -28.85
N GLY A 929 18.76 -28.06 -28.46
CA GLY A 929 17.58 -28.91 -28.38
C GLY A 929 17.48 -29.77 -27.12
N ASP A 930 18.36 -29.62 -26.12
CA ASP A 930 18.18 -30.28 -24.83
C ASP A 930 16.88 -29.79 -24.15
N ILE A 931 16.10 -30.73 -23.65
CA ILE A 931 14.80 -30.49 -23.01
C ILE A 931 14.87 -30.91 -21.54
N ILE A 932 14.48 -30.00 -20.65
CA ILE A 932 14.33 -30.22 -19.22
C ILE A 932 12.86 -30.09 -18.87
N GLU A 933 12.24 -31.16 -18.38
CA GLU A 933 10.86 -31.15 -17.88
C GLU A 933 10.87 -31.20 -16.36
N LEU A 934 10.20 -30.24 -15.74
CA LEU A 934 10.05 -30.12 -14.29
C LEU A 934 8.58 -30.33 -13.93
N LYS A 935 8.29 -31.24 -13.01
CA LYS A 935 6.93 -31.49 -12.51
C LYS A 935 6.85 -31.35 -11.00
N MET A 936 5.84 -30.61 -10.54
CA MET A 936 5.63 -30.19 -9.15
C MET A 936 4.15 -30.35 -8.79
N PRO A 937 3.70 -31.56 -8.41
CA PRO A 937 2.27 -31.81 -8.22
C PRO A 937 1.62 -30.85 -7.23
N PHE A 938 0.59 -30.14 -7.71
CA PHE A 938 -0.20 -29.25 -6.86
C PHE A 938 -1.00 -30.02 -5.81
N GLN A 939 -1.20 -29.37 -4.68
CA GLN A 939 -2.06 -29.85 -3.60
C GLN A 939 -2.80 -28.67 -2.98
N PHE A 940 -3.93 -28.96 -2.34
CA PHE A 940 -4.59 -28.00 -1.49
C PHE A 940 -3.82 -27.85 -0.17
N HIS A 941 -3.70 -26.63 0.31
CA HIS A 941 -3.21 -26.33 1.66
C HIS A 941 -3.90 -25.09 2.22
N LEU A 942 -3.79 -24.93 3.54
CA LEU A 942 -4.36 -23.80 4.28
C LEU A 942 -3.23 -22.90 4.77
N ASP A 943 -3.47 -21.58 4.72
CA ASP A 943 -2.60 -20.57 5.30
C ASP A 943 -3.37 -19.79 6.39
N PRO A 944 -3.25 -20.20 7.66
CA PRO A 944 -3.96 -19.57 8.78
C PRO A 944 -3.46 -18.17 9.10
N VAL A 945 -4.35 -17.31 9.60
CA VAL A 945 -3.96 -16.07 10.27
C VAL A 945 -3.09 -16.43 11.48
N MET A 946 -1.94 -15.77 11.57
CA MET A 946 -0.85 -16.08 12.51
C MET A 946 -1.30 -16.26 13.97
N ASP A 947 -2.26 -15.48 14.45
CA ASP A 947 -2.79 -15.48 15.81
C ASP A 947 -4.21 -16.06 15.93
N GLN A 948 -4.83 -16.49 14.83
CA GLN A 948 -6.20 -17.03 14.81
C GLN A 948 -6.34 -18.17 13.78
N GLN A 949 -6.19 -19.42 14.23
CA GLN A 949 -5.94 -20.55 13.32
C GLN A 949 -7.14 -20.99 12.48
N ASN A 950 -8.37 -20.93 12.99
CA ASN A 950 -9.55 -21.29 12.18
C ASN A 950 -9.75 -20.35 10.99
N LEU A 951 -9.27 -19.11 11.07
CA LEU A 951 -9.33 -18.17 9.96
C LEU A 951 -8.16 -18.45 9.02
N ALA A 952 -8.43 -19.10 7.89
CA ALA A 952 -7.38 -19.53 6.96
C ALA A 952 -7.77 -19.29 5.51
N SER A 953 -6.77 -18.96 4.69
CA SER A 953 -6.92 -18.92 3.23
C SER A 953 -6.68 -20.30 2.63
N LEU A 954 -7.41 -20.63 1.57
CA LEU A 954 -7.24 -21.85 0.81
C LEU A 954 -6.31 -21.62 -0.38
N PHE A 955 -5.31 -22.48 -0.56
CA PHE A 955 -4.40 -22.46 -1.69
C PHE A 955 -4.46 -23.76 -2.49
N TYR A 956 -4.19 -23.68 -3.79
CA TYR A 956 -3.87 -24.81 -4.65
C TYR A 956 -2.53 -24.55 -5.34
N GLY A 957 -1.47 -25.26 -4.91
CA GLY A 957 -0.10 -24.86 -5.26
C GLY A 957 0.22 -23.46 -4.71
N PRO A 958 0.73 -22.51 -5.53
CA PRO A 958 1.00 -21.14 -5.09
C PRO A 958 -0.22 -20.22 -5.10
N ILE A 959 -1.35 -20.66 -5.65
CA ILE A 959 -2.49 -19.79 -5.97
C ILE A 959 -3.50 -19.80 -4.84
N LEU A 960 -3.76 -18.61 -4.30
CA LEU A 960 -4.85 -18.37 -3.37
C LEU A 960 -6.17 -18.45 -4.10
N LEU A 961 -7.08 -19.25 -3.54
CA LEU A 961 -8.44 -19.41 -4.01
C LEU A 961 -9.39 -18.60 -3.12
N ALA A 962 -10.02 -17.58 -3.70
CA ALA A 962 -11.02 -16.77 -3.01
C ALA A 962 -12.41 -17.35 -3.24
N ALA A 963 -13.26 -17.34 -2.21
CA ALA A 963 -14.68 -17.65 -2.38
C ALA A 963 -15.36 -16.48 -3.09
N GLN A 964 -16.05 -16.72 -4.20
CA GLN A 964 -16.94 -15.74 -4.81
C GLN A 964 -18.18 -15.57 -3.93
N GLU A 965 -18.47 -14.34 -3.55
CA GLU A 965 -19.60 -13.99 -2.71
C GLU A 965 -20.68 -13.27 -3.52
N SER A 966 -21.94 -13.53 -3.19
CA SER A 966 -23.09 -12.87 -3.82
C SER A 966 -23.55 -11.60 -3.10
N GLU A 967 -23.12 -11.41 -1.85
CA GLU A 967 -23.50 -10.28 -0.98
C GLU A 967 -22.39 -9.97 0.02
N ALA A 968 -22.44 -8.76 0.60
CA ALA A 968 -21.56 -8.38 1.70
C ALA A 968 -21.75 -9.31 2.91
N ARG A 969 -20.70 -9.51 3.71
CA ARG A 969 -20.73 -10.39 4.88
C ARG A 969 -20.09 -9.73 6.10
N LYS A 970 -20.66 -10.01 7.26
CA LYS A 970 -20.05 -9.68 8.55
C LYS A 970 -19.22 -10.84 9.11
N GLU A 971 -19.68 -12.07 8.92
CA GLU A 971 -18.97 -13.28 9.36
C GLU A 971 -18.17 -13.89 8.20
N TRP A 972 -16.98 -14.41 8.52
CA TRP A 972 -16.21 -15.23 7.58
C TRP A 972 -17.02 -16.43 7.13
N ARG A 973 -16.86 -16.78 5.85
CA ARG A 973 -17.52 -17.95 5.28
C ARG A 973 -17.05 -19.21 5.99
N LYS A 974 -17.99 -19.92 6.59
CA LYS A 974 -17.74 -21.20 7.25
C LYS A 974 -17.56 -22.30 6.22
N VAL A 975 -16.51 -23.09 6.36
CA VAL A 975 -16.24 -24.27 5.53
C VAL A 975 -15.85 -25.45 6.42
N ILE A 976 -16.28 -26.65 6.02
CA ILE A 976 -15.95 -27.89 6.72
C ILE A 976 -15.10 -28.74 5.77
N LEU A 977 -13.91 -29.12 6.24
CA LEU A 977 -12.94 -29.90 5.47
C LEU A 977 -12.61 -31.22 6.20
N ASP A 978 -12.28 -32.26 5.44
CA ASP A 978 -11.79 -33.53 5.97
C ASP A 978 -10.41 -33.32 6.62
N ALA A 979 -10.26 -33.74 7.88
CA ALA A 979 -9.06 -33.49 8.67
C ALA A 979 -7.81 -34.24 8.16
N ASN A 980 -7.99 -35.38 7.47
CA ASN A 980 -6.87 -36.19 6.96
C ASN A 980 -6.44 -35.76 5.56
N ASP A 981 -7.39 -35.33 4.73
CA ASP A 981 -7.16 -34.90 3.36
C ASP A 981 -8.23 -33.92 2.91
N ILE A 982 -7.93 -32.62 3.05
CA ILE A 982 -8.85 -31.53 2.74
C ILE A 982 -9.36 -31.56 1.28
N SER A 983 -8.63 -32.20 0.36
CA SER A 983 -9.04 -32.32 -1.05
C SER A 983 -10.34 -33.11 -1.22
N LYS A 984 -10.67 -34.02 -0.29
CA LYS A 984 -11.92 -34.81 -0.32
C LYS A 984 -13.17 -33.95 -0.13
N SER A 985 -13.03 -32.78 0.46
CA SER A 985 -14.12 -31.82 0.68
C SER A 985 -14.26 -30.81 -0.44
N ILE A 986 -13.34 -30.79 -1.40
CA ILE A 986 -13.25 -29.81 -2.48
C ILE A 986 -13.54 -30.51 -3.80
N LYS A 987 -14.51 -29.99 -4.56
CA LYS A 987 -14.83 -30.49 -5.91
C LYS A 987 -14.43 -29.44 -6.94
N GLY A 988 -14.17 -29.82 -8.18
CA GLY A 988 -13.87 -28.84 -9.22
C GLY A 988 -12.99 -29.36 -10.35
N ASN A 989 -12.52 -28.42 -11.15
CA ASN A 989 -11.62 -28.68 -12.26
C ASN A 989 -10.28 -27.97 -12.02
N PRO A 990 -9.22 -28.70 -11.63
CA PRO A 990 -7.88 -28.15 -11.44
C PRO A 990 -7.33 -27.39 -12.64
N LYS A 991 -7.61 -27.82 -13.87
CA LYS A 991 -7.14 -27.15 -15.10
C LYS A 991 -7.75 -25.77 -15.32
N LYS A 992 -8.91 -25.50 -14.70
CA LYS A 992 -9.57 -24.19 -14.70
C LYS A 992 -9.33 -23.42 -13.41
N LEU A 993 -8.68 -24.03 -12.42
CA LEU A 993 -8.58 -23.52 -11.05
C LEU A 993 -9.94 -23.15 -10.43
N HIS A 994 -11.01 -23.80 -10.88
CA HIS A 994 -12.37 -23.54 -10.43
C HIS A 994 -12.85 -24.69 -9.55
N PHE A 995 -13.16 -24.37 -8.30
CA PHE A 995 -13.52 -25.33 -7.27
C PHE A 995 -14.82 -24.95 -6.55
N THR A 996 -15.39 -25.88 -5.82
CA THR A 996 -16.56 -25.66 -4.98
C THR A 996 -16.42 -26.35 -3.63
N ILE A 997 -16.89 -25.66 -2.59
CA ILE A 997 -17.04 -26.19 -1.23
C ILE A 997 -18.44 -25.81 -0.78
N GLY A 998 -19.32 -26.81 -0.64
CA GLY A 998 -20.75 -26.55 -0.47
C GLY A 998 -21.35 -25.87 -1.69
N ASP A 999 -21.94 -24.69 -1.49
CA ASP A 999 -22.55 -23.83 -2.51
C ASP A 999 -21.61 -22.75 -3.06
N ALA A 1000 -20.47 -22.53 -2.42
CA ALA A 1000 -19.54 -21.47 -2.79
C ALA A 1000 -18.59 -21.91 -3.91
N VAL A 1001 -18.38 -21.00 -4.86
CA VAL A 1001 -17.38 -21.14 -5.93
C VAL A 1001 -16.06 -20.54 -5.45
N PHE A 1002 -14.97 -21.24 -5.69
CA PHE A 1002 -13.60 -20.82 -5.40
C PHE A 1002 -12.82 -20.73 -6.70
N LYS A 1003 -12.12 -19.61 -6.91
CA LYS A 1003 -11.27 -19.37 -8.09
C LYS A 1003 -10.05 -18.54 -7.70
N PRO A 1004 -9.03 -18.42 -8.57
CA PRO A 1004 -7.86 -17.61 -8.27
C PRO A 1004 -8.25 -16.17 -7.88
N PHE A 1005 -7.60 -15.63 -6.86
CA PHE A 1005 -7.95 -14.29 -6.39
C PHE A 1005 -7.71 -13.20 -7.44
N TYR A 1006 -6.72 -13.40 -8.32
CA TYR A 1006 -6.47 -12.50 -9.45
C TYR A 1006 -7.56 -12.55 -10.55
N ASP A 1007 -8.41 -13.57 -10.55
CA ASP A 1007 -9.60 -13.69 -11.44
C ASP A 1007 -10.91 -13.52 -10.65
N THR A 1008 -10.84 -13.08 -9.40
CA THR A 1008 -12.00 -12.82 -8.57
C THR A 1008 -12.34 -11.34 -8.56
N TYR A 1009 -13.37 -10.97 -9.32
CA TYR A 1009 -13.97 -9.64 -9.34
C TYR A 1009 -15.30 -9.64 -8.59
N GLY A 1010 -15.72 -8.45 -8.14
CA GLY A 1010 -16.86 -8.29 -7.22
C GLY A 1010 -16.54 -8.79 -5.80
N ARG A 1011 -17.58 -9.28 -5.12
CA ARG A 1011 -17.50 -9.66 -3.72
C ARG A 1011 -16.80 -10.99 -3.50
N HIS A 1012 -15.96 -11.05 -2.47
CA HIS A 1012 -15.14 -12.23 -2.21
C HIS A 1012 -14.79 -12.41 -0.73
N SER A 1013 -14.42 -13.64 -0.37
CA SER A 1013 -13.80 -13.96 0.93
C SER A 1013 -12.46 -14.66 0.71
N VAL A 1014 -11.37 -14.04 1.14
CA VAL A 1014 -9.99 -14.57 1.05
C VAL A 1014 -9.68 -15.49 2.23
N TYR A 1015 -10.07 -15.09 3.43
CA TYR A 1015 -10.03 -15.94 4.62
C TYR A 1015 -11.37 -16.62 4.82
N LEU A 1016 -11.36 -17.81 5.40
CA LEU A 1016 -12.52 -18.64 5.68
C LEU A 1016 -12.50 -19.04 7.15
N ASP A 1017 -13.67 -19.25 7.76
CA ASP A 1017 -13.78 -19.88 9.07
C ASP A 1017 -13.82 -21.40 8.88
N VAL A 1018 -12.66 -22.03 9.01
CA VAL A 1018 -12.44 -23.44 8.66
C VAL A 1018 -12.62 -24.33 9.89
N THR A 1019 -13.43 -25.37 9.72
CA THR A 1019 -13.58 -26.49 10.66
C THR A 1019 -13.06 -27.79 10.01
N LEU A 1020 -12.24 -28.55 10.74
CA LEU A 1020 -11.81 -29.89 10.30
C LEU A 1020 -12.69 -30.95 10.95
N LYS A 1021 -13.14 -31.94 10.18
CA LYS A 1021 -13.98 -33.06 10.65
C LYS A 1021 -13.38 -34.42 10.36
#